data_AF-A0A3B3C715-F1
#
_entry.id   AF-A0A3B3C715-F1
#
_cell.length_a   1.000
_cell.length_b   1.000
_cell.length_c   1.000
_cell.angle_alpha   90.00
_cell.angle_beta   90.00
_cell.angle_gamma   90.00
#
_symmetry.space_group_name_H-M   'P 1'
#
loop_
_entity.id
_entity.type
_entity.pdbx_description
1 polymer ?
#
loop_
_entity_poly.entity_id
_entity_poly.type
_entity_poly.pdbx_seq_one_letter_code
_entity_poly.pdbx_strand_id
1 'polypeptide(L)'
;MALRIILLLSVGGVLGWEENKLLSVEECCNLGRATAIREHDCAAQKVLTSAMCSIIQEQCCRASAGEMACKGGIKMARGQGACERAFFTGFDWQTLISQICCDCCTLGLMVAKNGWSCDFRGLQLEKQCSDAAKSCCDQPKEIRPTIKVPEEPKKFTTPPPQMTRSCRDANCSQLCLENGMCACREGFQMRIDGVTCQDIDECQTGRHNCSPGQVCLNTDGSFHCKPRCGTGYVLAAENHCEDIDECAFGTHDCEANFVCLNTPGSFHCEPKSVCKDGFVQDSTGSCVDINECLTRTDACQPDQFCINSEGSYTCRSSTDDCKHGYQLTPDGSRCEDVNECLTSSHNCAPGEICLNTEGSFHCQSNCAPGFHFTPENKCKDIDECALWTHNCEANFVCINTVGSYRCQPKQGCEDGYIQDSAGNCIDVDECLTGNLCGSRACVNTEGSYHCECQNGFMYSRVSKKCEDIDECALWTSTCGPNFLCVNTDGSFLCHPNKACGDGYILDSAGKCIDVNECVTHTHPCRPGQACINTVGSFYCRSVVTSCARGYHLNFDGTHCEDVDECVLLNVCGGHGTCVNTEGSYRCECQNGFTFNSISKLCEDINECRHYTGRLCAHKCENTEGSYHCSCIKGFKLAENGKNCEDVDECEANPCSQECANVYGSYQCYCRRGYELNDIDGTTCEDIDECTIPNVCSYRCINTVGGFNCTCPSSGYTLGPDGRSCQDVDECATGTHTCSASESCFNIQGGFRCLYFDCPPNFRRATSGSESETSIFVRCIKSCKRHDTDCANDPVLVITSTVLSLPTLRKLEEPEDIAVLRTAAAAKPDPLPDEPQVYFDIQATDEQYSFDVVKRSQHGMILGVIRQVKPILGPRELVLEVTVNYVQSGVISQQNIVIIHVYISEL
;
A
#
# COMPACT_ATOMS: atom_id res chain seq x y z
N MET A 1 -83.11 27.80 8.06
CA MET A 1 -82.96 27.24 9.43
C MET A 1 -81.70 26.38 9.36
N ALA A 2 -80.59 26.72 10.04
CA ALA A 2 -80.32 26.55 11.48
C ALA A 2 -80.20 25.05 11.87
N LEU A 3 -79.13 24.57 12.52
CA LEU A 3 -77.91 25.20 13.10
C LEU A 3 -76.75 25.24 12.04
N ARG A 4 -75.43 25.52 12.23
CA ARG A 4 -74.47 25.76 13.36
C ARG A 4 -73.96 24.50 14.12
N ILE A 5 -72.75 24.39 14.69
CA ILE A 5 -71.48 25.20 14.84
C ILE A 5 -70.33 24.14 14.93
N ILE A 6 -69.26 24.12 14.11
CA ILE A 6 -67.98 24.89 14.13
C ILE A 6 -67.11 24.71 15.39
N LEU A 7 -65.89 24.15 15.25
CA LEU A 7 -64.73 24.51 16.08
C LEU A 7 -63.37 24.17 15.39
N LEU A 8 -62.68 25.23 14.96
CA LEU A 8 -61.25 25.44 14.66
C LEU A 8 -60.32 24.23 14.39
N LEU A 9 -59.74 24.20 13.18
CA LEU A 9 -58.38 23.72 12.91
C LEU A 9 -57.43 24.93 12.86
N SER A 10 -56.24 24.81 13.45
CA SER A 10 -55.17 25.83 13.41
C SER A 10 -54.04 25.43 12.46
N VAL A 11 -53.47 26.42 11.77
CA VAL A 11 -52.46 26.25 10.71
C VAL A 11 -51.15 25.64 11.23
N GLY A 12 -50.64 24.64 10.52
CA GLY A 12 -49.26 24.13 10.60
C GLY A 12 -48.90 23.53 9.24
N GLY A 13 -47.75 23.91 8.67
CA GLY A 13 -47.38 23.56 7.30
C GLY A 13 -46.77 22.17 7.17
N VAL A 14 -47.18 21.41 6.16
CA VAL A 14 -46.49 20.17 5.74
C VAL A 14 -45.36 20.54 4.78
N LEU A 15 -44.14 20.63 5.30
CA LEU A 15 -42.96 20.28 4.52
C LEU A 15 -42.85 18.76 4.51
N GLY A 16 -42.60 18.16 3.36
CA GLY A 16 -42.32 16.72 3.29
C GLY A 16 -40.96 16.42 3.91
N TRP A 17 -40.91 15.52 4.90
CA TRP A 17 -39.67 14.82 5.21
C TRP A 17 -39.46 13.73 4.16
N GLU A 18 -38.34 13.78 3.46
CA GLU A 18 -37.77 12.59 2.82
C GLU A 18 -37.20 11.68 3.91
N GLU A 19 -37.29 10.36 3.71
CA GLU A 19 -36.79 9.38 4.67
C GLU A 19 -35.25 9.33 4.63
N ASN A 20 -34.61 9.48 5.80
CA ASN A 20 -33.14 9.39 5.93
C ASN A 20 -32.67 7.94 5.70
N LYS A 21 -32.52 7.56 4.43
CA LYS A 21 -31.95 6.29 4.00
C LYS A 21 -30.45 6.25 4.36
N LEU A 22 -30.05 5.35 5.26
CA LEU A 22 -28.62 5.08 5.50
C LEU A 22 -28.00 4.54 4.20
N LEU A 23 -26.89 5.16 3.77
CA LEU A 23 -26.03 4.61 2.72
C LEU A 23 -25.32 3.36 3.23
N SER A 24 -25.17 2.37 2.35
CA SER A 24 -24.33 1.19 2.59
C SER A 24 -22.84 1.52 2.60
N VAL A 25 -22.04 0.64 3.19
CA VAL A 25 -20.57 0.72 3.21
C VAL A 25 -19.99 0.85 1.80
N GLU A 26 -20.55 0.15 0.82
CA GLU A 26 -20.11 0.20 -0.58
C GLU A 26 -20.48 1.53 -1.25
N GLU A 27 -21.70 2.04 -1.04
CA GLU A 27 -22.09 3.38 -1.54
C GLU A 27 -21.20 4.48 -0.95
N CYS A 28 -20.86 4.40 0.35
CA CYS A 28 -19.91 5.30 1.00
C CYS A 28 -18.51 5.21 0.37
N CYS A 29 -17.97 4.00 0.19
CA CYS A 29 -16.64 3.81 -0.40
C CYS A 29 -16.58 4.30 -1.86
N ASN A 30 -17.63 4.03 -2.64
CA ASN A 30 -17.73 4.49 -4.02
C ASN A 30 -17.91 6.02 -4.12
N LEU A 31 -18.55 6.67 -3.14
CA LEU A 31 -18.55 8.14 -3.05
C LEU A 31 -17.14 8.68 -2.79
N GLY A 32 -16.38 8.08 -1.86
CA GLY A 32 -14.98 8.43 -1.58
C GLY A 32 -14.06 8.29 -2.80
N ARG A 33 -14.18 7.18 -3.54
CA ARG A 33 -13.49 6.98 -4.84
C ARG A 33 -13.89 8.05 -5.86
N ALA A 34 -15.17 8.41 -5.94
CA ALA A 34 -15.67 9.43 -6.85
C ALA A 34 -15.31 10.87 -6.44
N THR A 35 -14.87 11.09 -5.20
CA THR A 35 -14.26 12.34 -4.72
C THR A 35 -12.77 12.40 -5.09
N ALA A 36 -12.00 11.32 -4.90
CA ALA A 36 -10.59 11.25 -5.32
C ALA A 36 -10.34 11.56 -6.82
N ILE A 37 -11.34 11.33 -7.67
CA ILE A 37 -11.31 11.61 -9.12
C ILE A 37 -11.62 13.10 -9.43
N ARG A 38 -12.22 13.86 -8.50
CA ARG A 38 -12.69 15.24 -8.71
C ARG A 38 -11.99 16.29 -7.87
N GLU A 39 -11.66 15.99 -6.62
CA GLU A 39 -11.03 16.91 -5.67
C GLU A 39 -9.76 16.23 -5.14
N HIS A 40 -8.61 16.92 -5.22
CA HIS A 40 -7.30 16.32 -4.92
C HIS A 40 -7.04 16.13 -3.42
N ASP A 41 -7.91 16.70 -2.58
CA ASP A 41 -7.85 16.68 -1.12
C ASP A 41 -9.00 15.83 -0.55
N CYS A 42 -8.65 14.69 0.06
CA CYS A 42 -9.61 13.77 0.67
C CYS A 42 -10.20 14.27 2.00
N ALA A 43 -9.72 15.39 2.57
CA ALA A 43 -10.30 16.01 3.76
C ALA A 43 -11.42 17.03 3.44
N ALA A 44 -11.60 17.38 2.16
CA ALA A 44 -12.33 18.59 1.75
C ALA A 44 -13.84 18.40 1.41
N GLN A 45 -14.61 17.60 2.15
CA GLN A 45 -16.07 17.51 1.96
C GLN A 45 -16.91 17.68 3.23
N LYS A 46 -18.13 18.20 3.07
CA LYS A 46 -19.00 18.67 4.16
C LYS A 46 -19.95 17.60 4.68
N VAL A 47 -20.18 17.65 5.99
CA VAL A 47 -21.11 16.82 6.77
C VAL A 47 -22.50 16.75 6.14
N LEU A 48 -22.90 15.57 5.65
CA LEU A 48 -24.31 15.20 5.43
C LEU A 48 -24.59 13.68 5.46
N THR A 49 -23.67 12.85 5.99
CA THR A 49 -23.89 11.40 6.18
C THR A 49 -23.34 10.93 7.54
N SER A 50 -23.65 9.69 7.93
CA SER A 50 -23.18 9.08 9.19
C SER A 50 -21.65 9.13 9.33
N ALA A 51 -21.15 9.26 10.56
CA ALA A 51 -19.71 9.26 10.86
C ALA A 51 -18.99 8.02 10.30
N MET A 52 -19.65 6.85 10.32
CA MET A 52 -19.15 5.62 9.69
C MET A 52 -18.93 5.80 8.18
N CYS A 53 -19.88 6.46 7.49
CA CYS A 53 -19.79 6.73 6.06
C CYS A 53 -18.65 7.72 5.74
N SER A 54 -18.44 8.73 6.59
CA SER A 54 -17.34 9.68 6.46
C SER A 54 -15.96 9.00 6.54
N ILE A 55 -15.77 8.08 7.50
CA ILE A 55 -14.51 7.32 7.65
C ILE A 55 -14.26 6.45 6.41
N ILE A 56 -15.29 5.74 5.95
CA ILE A 56 -15.20 4.90 4.75
C ILE A 56 -14.89 5.73 3.49
N GLN A 57 -15.51 6.90 3.35
CA GLN A 57 -15.25 7.84 2.25
C GLN A 57 -13.79 8.31 2.24
N GLU A 58 -13.25 8.74 3.38
CA GLU A 58 -11.87 9.22 3.48
C GLU A 58 -10.87 8.11 3.14
N GLN A 59 -11.02 6.91 3.71
CA GLN A 59 -10.09 5.79 3.48
C GLN A 59 -10.15 5.30 2.02
N CYS A 60 -11.35 5.18 1.44
CA CYS A 60 -11.48 4.82 0.01
C CYS A 60 -11.00 5.94 -0.93
N CYS A 61 -11.07 7.21 -0.53
CA CYS A 61 -10.48 8.33 -1.26
C CYS A 61 -8.95 8.25 -1.24
N ARG A 62 -8.33 8.15 -0.05
CA ARG A 62 -6.87 8.04 0.12
C ARG A 62 -6.29 6.86 -0.67
N ALA A 63 -6.91 5.68 -0.58
CA ALA A 63 -6.48 4.50 -1.31
C ALA A 63 -6.54 4.69 -2.84
N SER A 64 -7.65 5.25 -3.35
CA SER A 64 -7.83 5.46 -4.80
C SER A 64 -6.90 6.55 -5.36
N ALA A 65 -6.67 7.62 -4.60
CA ALA A 65 -5.70 8.66 -4.96
C ALA A 65 -4.25 8.12 -4.98
N GLY A 66 -3.87 7.27 -4.01
CA GLY A 66 -2.58 6.58 -4.00
C GLY A 66 -2.37 5.66 -5.21
N GLU A 67 -3.40 4.91 -5.61
CA GLU A 67 -3.34 4.06 -6.81
C GLU A 67 -3.16 4.88 -8.10
N MET A 68 -3.82 6.04 -8.19
CA MET A 68 -3.66 6.95 -9.34
C MET A 68 -2.27 7.61 -9.37
N ALA A 69 -1.72 8.02 -8.22
CA ALA A 69 -0.36 8.52 -8.08
C ALA A 69 0.68 7.46 -8.54
N CYS A 70 0.55 6.22 -8.05
CA CYS A 70 1.43 5.12 -8.41
C CYS A 70 1.40 4.81 -9.93
N LYS A 71 0.22 4.84 -10.56
CA LYS A 71 0.06 4.72 -12.03
C LYS A 71 0.71 5.89 -12.79
N GLY A 72 0.72 7.09 -12.22
CA GLY A 72 1.47 8.25 -12.73
C GLY A 72 2.97 7.97 -12.77
N GLY A 73 3.53 7.48 -11.65
CA GLY A 73 4.93 7.07 -11.54
C GLY A 73 5.35 6.01 -12.55
N ILE A 74 4.59 4.92 -12.64
CA ILE A 74 4.81 3.83 -13.62
C ILE A 74 4.81 4.36 -15.07
N LYS A 75 3.89 5.28 -15.40
CA LYS A 75 3.81 5.89 -16.73
C LYS A 75 5.02 6.79 -17.03
N MET A 76 5.55 7.49 -16.02
CA MET A 76 6.75 8.33 -16.16
C MET A 76 8.01 7.49 -16.37
N ALA A 77 8.22 6.46 -15.55
CA ALA A 77 9.32 5.51 -15.70
C ALA A 77 9.35 4.85 -17.08
N ARG A 78 8.19 4.36 -17.57
CA ARG A 78 8.06 3.79 -18.93
C ARG A 78 8.27 4.80 -20.06
N GLY A 79 8.00 6.09 -19.83
CA GLY A 79 8.04 7.14 -20.86
C GLY A 79 9.34 7.95 -20.94
N GLN A 80 10.05 8.11 -19.83
CA GLN A 80 11.26 8.95 -19.72
C GLN A 80 12.49 8.20 -19.19
N GLY A 81 12.31 7.09 -18.47
CA GLY A 81 13.41 6.32 -17.88
C GLY A 81 14.12 7.00 -16.69
N ALA A 82 13.55 8.08 -16.17
CA ALA A 82 14.03 8.84 -15.00
C ALA A 82 12.83 9.32 -14.17
N CYS A 83 13.07 9.58 -12.88
CA CYS A 83 12.02 9.77 -11.85
C CYS A 83 12.25 11.04 -11.01
N GLU A 84 12.66 12.14 -11.65
CA GLU A 84 12.98 13.39 -10.96
C GLU A 84 11.73 14.03 -10.32
N ARG A 85 11.84 14.42 -9.04
CA ARG A 85 10.73 14.97 -8.24
C ARG A 85 10.05 16.20 -8.84
N ALA A 86 10.74 16.94 -9.72
CA ALA A 86 10.24 18.12 -10.41
C ALA A 86 9.08 17.84 -11.39
N PHE A 87 8.85 16.59 -11.80
CA PHE A 87 7.77 16.23 -12.73
C PHE A 87 6.47 15.76 -12.07
N PHE A 88 6.42 15.64 -10.74
CA PHE A 88 5.21 15.23 -10.01
C PHE A 88 4.40 16.43 -9.50
N THR A 89 3.09 16.43 -9.75
CA THR A 89 2.16 17.47 -9.28
C THR A 89 1.11 16.86 -8.35
N GLY A 90 1.09 17.27 -7.08
CA GLY A 90 0.15 16.79 -6.07
C GLY A 90 0.58 17.20 -4.66
N PHE A 91 -0.10 16.66 -3.64
CA PHE A 91 0.35 16.79 -2.24
C PHE A 91 1.60 15.94 -1.99
N ASP A 92 2.40 16.27 -0.96
CA ASP A 92 3.69 15.60 -0.70
C ASP A 92 3.59 14.07 -0.69
N TRP A 93 2.61 13.50 0.00
CA TRP A 93 2.41 12.05 0.07
C TRP A 93 2.03 11.42 -1.30
N GLN A 94 1.35 12.15 -2.18
CA GLN A 94 1.03 11.72 -3.55
C GLN A 94 2.27 11.77 -4.43
N THR A 95 3.11 12.80 -4.29
CA THR A 95 4.39 12.88 -5.03
C THR A 95 5.37 11.80 -4.58
N LEU A 96 5.40 11.47 -3.28
CA LEU A 96 6.20 10.37 -2.72
C LEU A 96 5.79 9.00 -3.29
N ILE A 97 4.49 8.67 -3.32
CA ILE A 97 3.99 7.42 -3.93
C ILE A 97 4.30 7.39 -5.44
N SER A 98 4.15 8.53 -6.13
CA SER A 98 4.49 8.64 -7.55
C SER A 98 5.97 8.38 -7.81
N GLN A 99 6.85 8.89 -6.94
CA GLN A 99 8.29 8.66 -7.02
C GLN A 99 8.64 7.19 -6.75
N ILE A 100 8.17 6.60 -5.65
CA ILE A 100 8.42 5.18 -5.29
C ILE A 100 7.98 4.24 -6.42
N CYS A 101 6.78 4.41 -6.96
CA CYS A 101 6.30 3.57 -8.07
C CYS A 101 7.02 3.84 -9.40
N CYS A 102 7.61 5.02 -9.59
CA CYS A 102 8.49 5.31 -10.72
C CYS A 102 9.82 4.56 -10.55
N ASP A 103 10.51 4.76 -9.42
CA ASP A 103 11.82 4.16 -9.14
C ASP A 103 11.76 2.63 -9.22
N CYS A 104 10.78 2.01 -8.56
CA CYS A 104 10.59 0.56 -8.61
C CYS A 104 10.21 0.06 -10.02
N CYS A 105 9.45 0.83 -10.81
CA CYS A 105 9.22 0.50 -12.22
C CYS A 105 10.53 0.55 -13.06
N THR A 106 11.43 1.51 -12.81
CA THR A 106 12.74 1.54 -13.49
C THR A 106 13.61 0.33 -13.13
N LEU A 107 13.62 -0.10 -11.85
CA LEU A 107 14.26 -1.34 -11.42
C LEU A 107 13.71 -2.53 -12.22
N GLY A 108 12.38 -2.63 -12.38
CA GLY A 108 11.73 -3.64 -13.22
C GLY A 108 12.21 -3.62 -14.68
N LEU A 109 12.32 -2.44 -15.30
CA LEU A 109 12.83 -2.28 -16.65
C LEU A 109 14.32 -2.69 -16.76
N MET A 110 15.14 -2.43 -15.74
CA MET A 110 16.55 -2.85 -15.70
C MET A 110 16.70 -4.37 -15.55
N VAL A 111 15.91 -5.01 -14.68
CA VAL A 111 15.87 -6.47 -14.50
C VAL A 111 15.48 -7.16 -15.80
N ALA A 112 14.42 -6.69 -16.47
CA ALA A 112 14.01 -7.23 -17.78
C ALA A 112 15.07 -7.00 -18.87
N LYS A 113 15.69 -5.81 -18.93
CA LYS A 113 16.77 -5.49 -19.89
C LYS A 113 18.01 -6.39 -19.71
N ASN A 114 18.30 -6.81 -18.47
CA ASN A 114 19.41 -7.70 -18.14
C ASN A 114 19.05 -9.20 -18.28
N GLY A 115 17.80 -9.54 -18.61
CA GLY A 115 17.35 -10.92 -18.78
C GLY A 115 17.23 -11.69 -17.45
N TRP A 116 17.01 -11.00 -16.35
CA TRP A 116 16.84 -11.60 -15.01
C TRP A 116 15.35 -11.89 -14.72
N SER A 117 15.09 -12.70 -13.69
CA SER A 117 13.72 -13.09 -13.31
C SER A 117 12.93 -11.90 -12.76
N CYS A 118 11.69 -11.74 -13.22
CA CYS A 118 10.73 -10.76 -12.71
C CYS A 118 10.05 -11.18 -11.39
N ASP A 119 10.55 -12.21 -10.70
CA ASP A 119 10.07 -12.61 -9.38
C ASP A 119 10.92 -11.97 -8.27
N PHE A 120 10.40 -10.89 -7.69
CA PHE A 120 11.06 -10.09 -6.64
C PHE A 120 10.96 -10.70 -5.23
N ARG A 121 10.45 -11.93 -5.11
CA ARG A 121 10.30 -12.69 -3.85
C ARG A 121 11.65 -13.00 -3.20
N GLY A 122 12.08 -12.09 -2.31
CA GLY A 122 13.30 -12.20 -1.52
C GLY A 122 13.92 -10.85 -1.17
N LEU A 123 13.57 -9.78 -1.89
CA LEU A 123 14.18 -8.45 -1.75
C LEU A 123 13.54 -7.54 -0.68
N GLN A 124 12.62 -8.06 0.14
CA GLN A 124 11.87 -7.33 1.19
C GLN A 124 11.19 -6.01 0.74
N LEU A 125 10.94 -5.84 -0.56
CA LEU A 125 10.26 -4.65 -1.10
C LEU A 125 8.81 -4.55 -0.61
N GLU A 126 8.37 -3.33 -0.29
CA GLU A 126 6.95 -3.07 -0.03
C GLU A 126 6.07 -3.49 -1.20
N LYS A 127 4.83 -3.91 -0.91
CA LYS A 127 3.91 -4.44 -1.93
C LYS A 127 3.71 -3.50 -3.12
N GLN A 128 3.52 -2.19 -2.89
CA GLN A 128 3.35 -1.21 -3.97
C GLN A 128 4.59 -1.12 -4.89
N CYS A 129 5.78 -1.16 -4.31
CA CYS A 129 7.05 -1.20 -5.05
C CYS A 129 7.21 -2.50 -5.83
N SER A 130 6.93 -3.65 -5.21
CA SER A 130 7.00 -4.97 -5.85
C SER A 130 6.02 -5.09 -7.02
N ASP A 131 4.78 -4.61 -6.86
CA ASP A 131 3.76 -4.62 -7.91
C ASP A 131 4.14 -3.68 -9.08
N ALA A 132 4.71 -2.50 -8.79
CA ALA A 132 5.23 -1.58 -9.81
C ALA A 132 6.44 -2.14 -10.58
N ALA A 133 7.41 -2.73 -9.87
CA ALA A 133 8.59 -3.36 -10.45
C ALA A 133 8.21 -4.53 -11.36
N LYS A 134 7.34 -5.43 -10.88
CA LYS A 134 6.85 -6.56 -11.68
C LYS A 134 6.06 -6.09 -12.91
N SER A 135 5.15 -5.12 -12.74
CA SER A 135 4.38 -4.54 -13.85
C SER A 135 5.26 -4.01 -14.98
N CYS A 136 6.44 -3.47 -14.68
CA CYS A 136 7.37 -2.97 -15.69
C CYS A 136 8.37 -4.02 -16.19
N CYS A 137 8.67 -5.05 -15.40
CA CYS A 137 9.51 -6.17 -15.81
C CYS A 137 8.78 -7.12 -16.79
N ASP A 138 7.51 -7.45 -16.52
CA ASP A 138 6.71 -8.36 -17.34
C ASP A 138 6.27 -7.75 -18.70
N GLN A 139 6.39 -6.43 -18.90
CA GLN A 139 5.93 -5.72 -20.11
C GLN A 139 6.96 -4.72 -20.68
N PRO A 140 8.13 -5.16 -21.18
CA PRO A 140 9.22 -4.27 -21.62
C PRO A 140 9.05 -3.65 -23.02
N LYS A 141 7.85 -3.71 -23.64
CA LYS A 141 7.62 -3.28 -25.04
C LYS A 141 6.86 -1.96 -25.14
N GLU A 142 7.60 -0.87 -25.35
CA GLU A 142 7.33 0.25 -26.29
C GLU A 142 8.41 1.33 -26.12
N ILE A 143 9.62 1.08 -26.67
CA ILE A 143 10.69 2.10 -26.75
C ILE A 143 11.15 2.20 -28.21
N ARG A 144 10.68 3.23 -28.92
CA ARG A 144 11.17 3.62 -30.25
C ARG A 144 11.59 5.10 -30.22
N PRO A 145 12.90 5.41 -30.20
CA PRO A 145 13.37 6.78 -30.02
C PRO A 145 13.06 7.63 -31.27
N THR A 146 12.14 8.58 -31.12
CA THR A 146 11.79 9.53 -32.19
C THR A 146 11.93 10.95 -31.66
N ILE A 147 13.12 11.54 -31.81
CA ILE A 147 13.38 12.93 -31.41
C ILE A 147 12.57 13.86 -32.32
N LYS A 148 11.62 14.60 -31.74
CA LYS A 148 11.03 15.81 -32.33
C LYS A 148 10.82 16.86 -31.23
N VAL A 149 11.31 18.07 -31.49
CA VAL A 149 11.09 19.26 -30.68
C VAL A 149 9.97 20.10 -31.32
N PRO A 150 8.96 20.49 -30.54
CA PRO A 150 8.24 21.75 -30.71
C PRO A 150 8.41 22.61 -29.44
N GLU A 151 8.90 23.85 -29.54
CA GLU A 151 8.17 25.10 -29.85
C GLU A 151 7.39 25.71 -28.67
N GLU A 152 7.49 27.04 -28.53
CA GLU A 152 7.01 27.81 -27.38
C GLU A 152 5.51 28.15 -27.44
N PRO A 153 4.79 28.19 -26.30
CA PRO A 153 3.49 28.84 -26.22
C PRO A 153 3.63 30.38 -26.31
N LYS A 154 2.85 30.98 -27.22
CA LYS A 154 2.99 32.38 -27.66
C LYS A 154 2.63 33.40 -26.56
N LYS A 155 3.39 34.50 -26.50
CA LYS A 155 3.02 35.71 -25.73
C LYS A 155 1.69 36.29 -26.22
N PHE A 156 0.83 36.70 -25.28
CA PHE A 156 -0.21 37.70 -25.54
C PHE A 156 0.34 39.10 -25.28
N THR A 157 0.04 40.05 -26.16
CA THR A 157 0.47 41.46 -26.07
C THR A 157 -0.71 42.40 -25.90
N THR A 158 -0.60 43.33 -24.95
CA THR A 158 -1.38 44.58 -24.90
C THR A 158 -0.45 45.78 -24.60
N PRO A 159 -0.80 47.02 -25.00
CA PRO A 159 0.16 48.14 -25.04
C PRO A 159 0.29 48.92 -23.70
N PRO A 160 1.33 49.76 -23.55
CA PRO A 160 1.71 50.36 -22.26
C PRO A 160 1.07 51.74 -21.97
N PRO A 161 0.90 52.11 -20.67
CA PRO A 161 0.81 53.50 -20.22
C PRO A 161 2.21 54.16 -20.16
N GLN A 162 2.24 55.50 -20.10
CA GLN A 162 3.49 56.29 -20.21
C GLN A 162 4.06 56.77 -18.85
N MET A 163 5.40 56.85 -18.81
CA MET A 163 6.22 57.91 -18.19
C MET A 163 6.21 58.17 -16.66
N THR A 164 7.44 58.19 -16.13
CA THR A 164 7.96 59.00 -15.00
C THR A 164 7.48 58.72 -13.57
N ARG A 165 8.45 58.40 -12.69
CA ARG A 165 8.90 59.26 -11.57
C ARG A 165 10.22 58.73 -10.96
N SER A 166 10.85 59.56 -10.14
CA SER A 166 12.08 59.23 -9.39
C SER A 166 11.75 58.72 -7.98
N CYS A 167 12.69 58.05 -7.30
CA CYS A 167 12.57 57.43 -5.96
C CYS A 167 12.21 58.38 -4.78
N ARG A 168 11.64 59.57 -5.02
CA ARG A 168 11.06 60.44 -3.98
C ARG A 168 9.57 60.23 -3.74
N ASP A 169 8.85 59.69 -4.72
CA ASP A 169 7.40 59.40 -4.60
C ASP A 169 7.13 57.90 -4.33
N ALA A 170 8.06 57.02 -4.69
CA ALA A 170 7.97 55.58 -4.43
C ALA A 170 8.33 55.28 -2.98
N ASN A 171 7.32 55.06 -2.14
CA ASN A 171 7.46 54.80 -0.69
C ASN A 171 7.90 53.35 -0.42
N CYS A 172 9.04 52.95 -1.00
CA CYS A 172 9.57 51.58 -0.94
C CYS A 172 9.93 51.16 0.48
N SER A 173 9.48 49.96 0.88
CA SER A 173 9.69 49.42 2.22
C SER A 173 11.14 49.04 2.55
N GLN A 174 11.98 48.66 1.57
CA GLN A 174 13.36 48.21 1.82
C GLN A 174 14.42 48.83 0.90
N LEU A 175 14.29 48.72 -0.43
CA LEU A 175 15.16 49.37 -1.42
C LEU A 175 14.36 50.02 -2.55
N CYS A 176 14.93 51.05 -3.18
CA CYS A 176 14.51 51.58 -4.48
C CYS A 176 15.69 51.47 -5.44
N LEU A 177 15.48 50.88 -6.62
CA LEU A 177 16.46 50.80 -7.70
C LEU A 177 16.42 52.07 -8.55
N GLU A 178 17.49 52.37 -9.29
CA GLU A 178 17.66 53.66 -10.00
C GLU A 178 16.58 53.97 -11.05
N ASN A 179 15.85 52.93 -11.51
CA ASN A 179 14.71 53.05 -12.43
C ASN A 179 13.38 53.39 -11.74
N GLY A 180 13.35 53.57 -10.41
CA GLY A 180 12.15 53.86 -9.63
C GLY A 180 11.34 52.63 -9.20
N MET A 181 11.83 51.42 -9.45
CA MET A 181 11.21 50.17 -8.97
C MET A 181 11.70 49.84 -7.56
N CYS A 182 10.81 49.43 -6.66
CA CYS A 182 11.22 48.94 -5.35
C CYS A 182 11.87 47.55 -5.44
N ALA A 183 12.69 47.20 -4.46
CA ALA A 183 13.29 45.88 -4.30
C ALA A 183 13.39 45.48 -2.83
N CYS A 184 13.53 44.18 -2.59
CA CYS A 184 13.63 43.58 -1.27
C CYS A 184 15.06 43.06 -1.01
N ARG A 185 15.42 42.91 0.26
CA ARG A 185 16.65 42.21 0.68
C ARG A 185 16.47 40.70 0.51
N GLU A 186 17.56 39.95 0.57
CA GLU A 186 17.47 38.49 0.78
C GLU A 186 16.72 38.19 2.08
N GLY A 187 15.98 37.07 2.11
CA GLY A 187 14.99 36.77 3.15
C GLY A 187 13.61 37.43 2.93
N PHE A 188 13.43 38.32 1.95
CA PHE A 188 12.16 39.03 1.73
C PHE A 188 11.63 38.93 0.28
N GLN A 189 10.32 38.74 0.14
CA GLN A 189 9.59 38.69 -1.13
C GLN A 189 8.72 39.94 -1.33
N MET A 190 8.60 40.38 -2.58
CA MET A 190 7.80 41.56 -2.93
C MET A 190 6.32 41.20 -3.03
N ARG A 191 5.45 41.99 -2.40
CA ARG A 191 3.99 41.85 -2.53
C ARG A 191 3.48 42.40 -3.86
N ILE A 192 2.25 42.03 -4.19
CA ILE A 192 1.53 42.41 -5.42
C ILE A 192 1.37 43.94 -5.58
N ASP A 193 1.54 44.72 -4.51
CA ASP A 193 1.55 46.19 -4.54
C ASP A 193 2.82 46.80 -5.15
N GLY A 194 3.89 46.01 -5.35
CA GLY A 194 5.16 46.44 -5.94
C GLY A 194 6.01 47.37 -5.04
N VAL A 195 5.64 47.56 -3.77
CA VAL A 195 6.31 48.50 -2.85
C VAL A 195 6.57 47.93 -1.44
N THR A 196 5.75 47.00 -0.97
CA THR A 196 5.96 46.29 0.31
C THR A 196 6.68 44.97 0.12
N CYS A 197 7.73 44.77 0.91
CA CYS A 197 8.44 43.53 1.07
C CYS A 197 7.87 42.82 2.31
N GLN A 198 7.49 41.56 2.15
CA GLN A 198 7.13 40.67 3.25
C GLN A 198 8.25 39.65 3.43
N ASP A 199 8.53 39.34 4.68
CA ASP A 199 9.37 38.23 5.11
C ASP A 199 9.00 36.90 4.41
N ILE A 200 10.02 36.08 4.10
CA ILE A 200 9.87 34.74 3.53
C ILE A 200 9.98 33.74 4.67
N ASP A 201 8.86 33.16 5.09
CA ASP A 201 8.86 32.10 6.10
C ASP A 201 9.56 30.85 5.55
N GLU A 202 10.86 30.74 5.81
CA GLU A 202 11.69 29.62 5.34
C GLU A 202 11.34 28.32 6.04
N CYS A 203 10.79 28.39 7.25
CA CYS A 203 10.26 27.24 7.98
C CYS A 203 8.99 26.68 7.31
N GLN A 204 8.09 27.56 6.88
CA GLN A 204 6.83 27.19 6.21
C GLN A 204 7.01 26.85 4.73
N THR A 205 8.08 27.34 4.08
CA THR A 205 8.44 27.01 2.69
C THR A 205 9.45 25.88 2.55
N GLY A 206 9.90 25.26 3.65
CA GLY A 206 10.85 24.14 3.65
C GLY A 206 12.26 24.51 3.17
N ARG A 207 12.66 25.78 3.31
CA ARG A 207 13.94 26.33 2.84
C ARG A 207 14.97 26.50 3.97
N HIS A 208 14.83 25.72 5.03
CA HIS A 208 15.74 25.68 6.18
C HIS A 208 16.62 24.42 6.17
N ASN A 209 17.81 24.49 6.77
CA ASN A 209 18.72 23.33 6.88
C ASN A 209 18.80 22.71 8.30
N CYS A 210 17.85 23.06 9.18
CA CYS A 210 17.81 22.58 10.56
C CYS A 210 17.91 21.05 10.66
N SER A 211 18.79 20.56 11.52
CA SER A 211 19.06 19.12 11.69
C SER A 211 17.84 18.37 12.25
N PRO A 212 17.72 17.04 12.03
CA PRO A 212 16.71 16.22 12.70
C PRO A 212 16.73 16.47 14.22
N GLY A 213 15.55 16.73 14.80
CA GLY A 213 15.41 17.11 16.22
C GLY A 213 15.50 18.61 16.52
N GLN A 214 15.76 19.48 15.54
CA GLN A 214 15.70 20.93 15.70
C GLN A 214 14.35 21.51 15.20
N VAL A 215 13.86 22.54 15.88
CA VAL A 215 12.71 23.34 15.43
C VAL A 215 13.22 24.56 14.66
N CYS A 216 12.73 24.75 13.44
CA CYS A 216 12.91 25.98 12.69
C CYS A 216 12.03 27.09 13.29
N LEU A 217 12.63 28.22 13.63
CA LEU A 217 11.93 29.44 14.02
C LEU A 217 12.22 30.53 12.99
N ASN A 218 11.17 31.04 12.37
CA ASN A 218 11.27 32.10 11.38
C ASN A 218 11.51 33.47 12.06
N THR A 219 12.39 34.30 11.51
CA THR A 219 12.68 35.65 11.98
C THR A 219 12.81 36.61 10.79
N ASP A 220 12.68 37.92 11.01
CA ASP A 220 12.55 38.93 9.94
C ASP A 220 13.78 38.96 8.99
N GLY A 221 13.67 38.26 7.86
CA GLY A 221 14.70 38.07 6.84
C GLY A 221 15.62 36.86 7.00
N SER A 222 15.33 35.91 7.91
CA SER A 222 16.12 34.67 8.11
C SER A 222 15.46 33.69 9.10
N PHE A 223 15.60 32.39 8.88
CA PHE A 223 15.33 31.37 9.91
C PHE A 223 16.50 31.12 10.88
N HIS A 224 16.17 30.70 12.10
CA HIS A 224 17.13 30.14 13.06
C HIS A 224 16.63 28.80 13.63
N CYS A 225 17.54 27.83 13.75
CA CYS A 225 17.25 26.49 14.24
C CYS A 225 17.53 26.39 15.74
N LYS A 226 16.53 25.99 16.55
CA LYS A 226 16.70 25.75 17.99
C LYS A 226 16.61 24.24 18.28
N PRO A 227 17.47 23.65 19.13
CA PRO A 227 17.26 22.27 19.59
C PRO A 227 15.89 22.13 20.27
N ARG A 228 15.17 21.07 19.92
CA ARG A 228 13.94 20.70 20.61
C ARG A 228 14.34 19.93 21.86
N CYS A 229 14.13 20.50 23.05
CA CYS A 229 14.05 19.67 24.25
C CYS A 229 12.91 18.64 24.05
N GLY A 230 13.08 17.44 24.62
CA GLY A 230 12.02 16.43 24.57
C GLY A 230 10.71 16.95 25.15
N THR A 231 9.60 16.31 24.79
CA THR A 231 8.36 16.43 25.59
C THR A 231 8.69 16.10 27.05
N GLY A 232 8.16 16.88 27.99
CA GLY A 232 8.51 16.81 29.42
C GLY A 232 9.80 17.54 29.82
N TYR A 233 10.46 18.29 28.93
CA TYR A 233 11.66 19.08 29.27
C TYR A 233 11.57 20.56 28.83
N VAL A 234 11.97 21.48 29.72
CA VAL A 234 12.13 22.92 29.45
C VAL A 234 13.58 23.30 29.21
N LEU A 235 13.84 24.26 28.31
CA LEU A 235 15.19 24.76 28.08
C LEU A 235 15.56 25.82 29.12
N ALA A 236 16.53 25.47 29.98
CA ALA A 236 17.04 26.33 31.05
C ALA A 236 17.98 27.42 30.51
N ALA A 237 18.41 28.32 31.40
CA ALA A 237 19.14 29.54 31.05
C ALA A 237 20.52 29.32 30.38
N GLU A 238 21.09 28.11 30.46
CA GLU A 238 22.42 27.76 29.93
C GLU A 238 22.36 26.75 28.77
N ASN A 239 21.23 26.71 28.03
CA ASN A 239 20.96 25.83 26.88
C ASN A 239 20.89 24.32 27.16
N HIS A 240 20.96 23.86 28.41
CA HIS A 240 20.56 22.51 28.78
C HIS A 240 19.03 22.38 28.93
N CYS A 241 18.53 21.16 28.79
CA CYS A 241 17.13 20.82 29.02
C CYS A 241 16.96 20.31 30.45
N GLU A 242 16.08 20.93 31.23
CA GLU A 242 15.70 20.51 32.58
C GLU A 242 14.32 19.84 32.54
N ASP A 243 14.13 18.85 33.41
CA ASP A 243 12.89 18.09 33.57
C ASP A 243 11.74 18.97 34.06
N ILE A 244 10.54 18.79 33.51
CA ILE A 244 9.33 19.50 33.96
C ILE A 244 8.66 18.64 35.03
N ASP A 245 8.75 19.04 36.30
CA ASP A 245 7.97 18.39 37.36
C ASP A 245 6.47 18.72 37.24
N GLU A 246 5.77 18.02 36.34
CA GLU A 246 4.35 18.26 36.07
C GLU A 246 3.47 18.02 37.31
N CYS A 247 3.95 17.20 38.24
CA CYS A 247 3.32 16.97 39.55
C CYS A 247 3.41 18.19 40.48
N ALA A 248 4.55 18.90 40.49
CA ALA A 248 4.72 20.14 41.24
C ALA A 248 4.05 21.35 40.55
N PHE A 249 4.03 21.40 39.22
CA PHE A 249 3.37 22.46 38.45
C PHE A 249 1.86 22.28 38.30
N GLY A 250 1.32 21.10 38.59
CA GLY A 250 -0.11 20.79 38.44
C GLY A 250 -0.56 20.71 36.98
N THR A 251 0.37 20.40 36.07
CA THR A 251 0.16 20.29 34.62
C THR A 251 0.03 18.83 34.17
N HIS A 252 -0.50 17.98 35.05
CA HIS A 252 -0.69 16.55 34.85
C HIS A 252 -2.17 16.21 34.66
N ASP A 253 -2.47 15.29 33.74
CA ASP A 253 -3.85 14.81 33.49
C ASP A 253 -4.25 13.60 34.37
N CYS A 254 -3.45 13.26 35.41
CA CYS A 254 -3.84 12.23 36.39
C CYS A 254 -5.22 12.55 37.02
N GLU A 255 -6.19 11.63 36.90
CA GLU A 255 -7.51 11.80 37.52
C GLU A 255 -7.42 11.91 39.06
N ALA A 256 -8.46 12.46 39.69
CA ALA A 256 -8.51 12.68 41.14
C ALA A 256 -8.26 11.41 41.98
N ASN A 257 -8.52 10.24 41.42
CA ASN A 257 -8.28 8.92 42.01
C ASN A 257 -6.83 8.43 41.88
N PHE A 258 -5.87 9.24 41.41
CA PHE A 258 -4.48 8.85 41.19
C PHE A 258 -3.48 9.74 41.94
N VAL A 259 -2.25 9.28 42.09
CA VAL A 259 -1.11 10.03 42.63
C VAL A 259 -0.13 10.29 41.48
N CYS A 260 0.20 11.55 41.24
CA CYS A 260 1.23 11.94 40.28
C CYS A 260 2.62 11.68 40.87
N LEU A 261 3.48 10.98 40.14
CA LEU A 261 4.90 10.78 40.42
C LEU A 261 5.71 11.32 39.22
N ASN A 262 6.63 12.25 39.47
CA ASN A 262 7.45 12.83 38.41
C ASN A 262 8.56 11.86 37.95
N THR A 263 8.86 11.82 36.65
CA THR A 263 9.93 11.00 36.06
C THR A 263 10.64 11.79 34.95
N PRO A 264 11.93 11.51 34.62
CA PRO A 264 12.67 12.33 33.64
C PRO A 264 12.03 12.38 32.25
N GLY A 265 11.31 13.46 31.95
CA GLY A 265 10.59 13.72 30.70
C GLY A 265 9.11 13.34 30.69
N SER A 266 8.49 13.00 31.83
CA SER A 266 7.05 12.72 31.93
C SER A 266 6.58 12.50 33.38
N PHE A 267 5.28 12.59 33.63
CA PHE A 267 4.69 12.11 34.89
C PHE A 267 4.09 10.70 34.73
N HIS A 268 4.06 9.94 35.83
CA HIS A 268 3.32 8.69 35.97
C HIS A 268 2.19 8.83 37.00
N CYS A 269 1.05 8.17 36.78
CA CYS A 269 -0.13 8.24 37.64
C CYS A 269 -0.40 6.89 38.31
N GLU A 270 -0.17 6.76 39.62
CA GLU A 270 -0.48 5.53 40.37
C GLU A 270 -1.91 5.56 40.97
N PRO A 271 -2.74 4.50 40.84
CA PRO A 271 -4.12 4.51 41.30
C PRO A 271 -4.28 4.41 42.83
N LYS A 272 -5.12 5.27 43.41
CA LYS A 272 -5.54 5.24 44.82
C LYS A 272 -6.59 4.15 45.09
N SER A 273 -6.11 2.89 45.14
CA SER A 273 -6.71 1.76 45.88
C SER A 273 -8.22 1.44 45.68
N VAL A 274 -8.46 0.34 44.95
CA VAL A 274 -9.58 -0.63 45.13
C VAL A 274 -10.98 -0.20 44.63
N CYS A 275 -11.44 -0.88 43.56
CA CYS A 275 -12.83 -0.92 43.11
C CYS A 275 -13.73 -1.77 44.04
N LYS A 276 -15.05 -1.66 43.88
CA LYS A 276 -16.03 -2.48 44.61
C LYS A 276 -16.29 -3.82 43.91
N ASP A 277 -16.79 -4.79 44.67
CA ASP A 277 -17.30 -6.06 44.12
C ASP A 277 -18.29 -5.80 42.97
N GLY A 278 -18.17 -6.59 41.89
CA GLY A 278 -18.92 -6.39 40.64
C GLY A 278 -18.18 -5.57 39.56
N PHE A 279 -17.03 -4.95 39.88
CA PHE A 279 -16.25 -4.13 38.95
C PHE A 279 -14.78 -4.55 38.90
N VAL A 280 -14.19 -4.57 37.70
CA VAL A 280 -12.74 -4.71 37.48
C VAL A 280 -12.13 -3.36 37.07
N GLN A 281 -10.82 -3.23 37.22
CA GLN A 281 -10.11 -1.99 36.91
C GLN A 281 -9.50 -2.05 35.50
N ASP A 282 -9.79 -1.05 34.66
CA ASP A 282 -9.26 -0.96 33.28
C ASP A 282 -7.84 -0.37 33.22
N SER A 283 -7.28 -0.25 32.00
CA SER A 283 -5.93 0.30 31.78
C SER A 283 -5.81 1.81 32.00
N THR A 284 -6.94 2.53 32.12
CA THR A 284 -7.01 3.91 32.61
C THR A 284 -7.34 3.97 34.11
N GLY A 285 -7.37 2.80 34.77
CA GLY A 285 -7.70 2.59 36.18
C GLY A 285 -9.13 2.97 36.59
N SER A 286 -10.05 3.10 35.64
CA SER A 286 -11.48 3.24 35.93
C SER A 286 -12.10 1.90 36.32
N CYS A 287 -13.13 1.92 37.16
CA CYS A 287 -13.84 0.72 37.59
C CYS A 287 -14.94 0.38 36.58
N VAL A 288 -14.68 -0.58 35.69
CA VAL A 288 -15.63 -1.05 34.67
C VAL A 288 -16.39 -2.28 35.14
N ASP A 289 -17.65 -2.35 34.72
CA ASP A 289 -18.62 -3.38 35.11
C ASP A 289 -18.22 -4.79 34.63
N ILE A 290 -18.27 -5.79 35.52
CA ILE A 290 -17.96 -7.18 35.16
C ILE A 290 -19.17 -7.79 34.46
N ASN A 291 -19.08 -8.04 33.16
CA ASN A 291 -20.16 -8.69 32.44
C ASN A 291 -20.26 -10.19 32.80
N GLU A 292 -21.07 -10.52 33.80
CA GLU A 292 -21.20 -11.88 34.35
C GLU A 292 -21.88 -12.83 33.35
N CYS A 293 -22.70 -12.30 32.45
CA CYS A 293 -23.33 -13.06 31.38
C CYS A 293 -22.33 -13.56 30.31
N LEU A 294 -21.11 -13.02 30.28
CA LEU A 294 -20.02 -13.48 29.41
C LEU A 294 -18.91 -14.20 30.18
N THR A 295 -18.77 -13.94 31.48
CA THR A 295 -17.68 -14.49 32.33
C THR A 295 -18.10 -15.67 33.20
N ARG A 296 -19.39 -15.99 33.31
CA ARG A 296 -19.91 -17.20 33.96
C ARG A 296 -20.78 -18.02 33.01
N THR A 297 -20.39 -19.27 32.76
CA THR A 297 -21.13 -20.23 31.92
C THR A 297 -22.52 -20.57 32.45
N ASP A 298 -22.69 -20.53 33.77
CA ASP A 298 -23.90 -20.99 34.49
C ASP A 298 -24.59 -19.84 35.24
N ALA A 299 -24.55 -18.62 34.69
CA ALA A 299 -25.11 -17.43 35.34
C ALA A 299 -26.62 -17.57 35.66
N CYS A 300 -27.40 -18.14 34.74
CA CYS A 300 -28.86 -18.31 34.85
C CYS A 300 -29.28 -19.79 34.74
N GLN A 301 -30.52 -20.11 35.14
CA GLN A 301 -31.12 -21.43 34.94
C GLN A 301 -31.26 -21.74 33.43
N PRO A 302 -31.30 -23.03 32.99
CA PRO A 302 -31.29 -23.40 31.56
C PRO A 302 -32.46 -22.88 30.72
N ASP A 303 -33.55 -22.43 31.35
CA ASP A 303 -34.75 -21.83 30.74
C ASP A 303 -34.72 -20.28 30.71
N GLN A 304 -33.61 -19.66 31.11
CA GLN A 304 -33.48 -18.22 31.29
C GLN A 304 -32.20 -17.66 30.65
N PHE A 305 -32.33 -16.54 29.94
CA PHE A 305 -31.19 -15.79 29.40
C PHE A 305 -30.75 -14.69 30.37
N CYS A 306 -29.44 -14.44 30.37
CA CYS A 306 -28.78 -13.46 31.23
C CYS A 306 -28.77 -12.08 30.57
N ILE A 307 -29.08 -11.05 31.36
CA ILE A 307 -29.02 -9.63 30.99
C ILE A 307 -28.12 -8.94 32.02
N ASN A 308 -27.01 -8.38 31.54
CA ASN A 308 -26.05 -7.68 32.39
C ASN A 308 -26.61 -6.35 32.91
N SER A 309 -26.23 -5.94 34.11
CA SER A 309 -26.61 -4.67 34.74
C SER A 309 -25.46 -4.09 35.58
N GLU A 310 -25.55 -2.82 35.98
CA GLU A 310 -24.44 -2.13 36.64
C GLU A 310 -24.13 -2.75 38.03
N GLY A 311 -23.04 -3.54 38.10
CA GLY A 311 -22.53 -4.25 39.27
C GLY A 311 -23.18 -5.60 39.58
N SER A 312 -23.97 -6.19 38.66
CA SER A 312 -24.68 -7.48 38.85
C SER A 312 -25.39 -7.90 37.54
N TYR A 313 -25.93 -9.12 37.46
CA TYR A 313 -26.76 -9.57 36.33
C TYR A 313 -28.19 -9.92 36.73
N THR A 314 -29.06 -10.04 35.73
CA THR A 314 -30.48 -10.43 35.89
C THR A 314 -30.88 -11.51 34.89
N CYS A 315 -31.74 -12.44 35.30
CA CYS A 315 -32.19 -13.56 34.46
C CYS A 315 -33.65 -13.36 34.03
N ARG A 316 -33.98 -13.67 32.76
CA ARG A 316 -35.36 -13.64 32.24
C ARG A 316 -35.63 -14.84 31.35
N SER A 317 -36.85 -15.37 31.36
CA SER A 317 -37.32 -16.35 30.36
C SER A 317 -38.07 -15.66 29.21
N SER A 318 -38.10 -16.29 28.04
CA SER A 318 -38.86 -15.86 26.85
C SER A 318 -39.21 -17.08 26.00
N THR A 319 -40.37 -17.06 25.36
CA THR A 319 -41.05 -18.24 24.79
C THR A 319 -41.05 -18.29 23.26
N ASP A 320 -40.33 -17.38 22.60
CA ASP A 320 -40.73 -16.89 21.27
C ASP A 320 -39.62 -16.79 20.20
N ASP A 321 -38.37 -17.19 20.47
CA ASP A 321 -37.28 -17.13 19.46
C ASP A 321 -36.28 -18.29 19.54
N CYS A 322 -35.84 -18.77 18.37
CA CYS A 322 -34.79 -19.77 18.20
C CYS A 322 -33.41 -19.11 17.98
N LYS A 323 -32.32 -19.84 18.26
CA LYS A 323 -30.97 -19.39 17.88
C LYS A 323 -30.80 -19.42 16.36
N HIS A 324 -30.01 -18.48 15.82
CA HIS A 324 -29.58 -18.49 14.41
C HIS A 324 -29.05 -19.87 14.00
N GLY A 325 -29.38 -20.30 12.78
CA GLY A 325 -29.15 -21.67 12.28
C GLY A 325 -30.32 -22.63 12.49
N TYR A 326 -31.33 -22.27 13.31
CA TYR A 326 -32.48 -23.12 13.61
C TYR A 326 -33.81 -22.38 13.42
N GLN A 327 -34.83 -23.10 12.94
CA GLN A 327 -36.21 -22.63 12.77
C GLN A 327 -37.14 -23.31 13.78
N LEU A 328 -38.13 -22.58 14.29
CA LEU A 328 -39.13 -23.15 15.21
C LEU A 328 -40.05 -24.12 14.47
N THR A 329 -40.33 -25.29 15.05
CA THR A 329 -41.27 -26.25 14.46
C THR A 329 -42.70 -25.70 14.42
N PRO A 330 -43.58 -26.16 13.50
CA PRO A 330 -44.92 -25.59 13.33
C PRO A 330 -45.87 -25.73 14.53
N ASP A 331 -45.50 -26.55 15.53
CA ASP A 331 -46.18 -26.74 16.81
C ASP A 331 -45.57 -25.92 17.97
N GLY A 332 -44.48 -25.18 17.72
CA GLY A 332 -43.79 -24.35 18.70
C GLY A 332 -42.99 -25.11 19.77
N SER A 333 -42.77 -26.42 19.60
CA SER A 333 -42.21 -27.27 20.68
C SER A 333 -40.68 -27.39 20.70
N ARG A 334 -40.00 -27.10 19.58
CA ARG A 334 -38.54 -27.16 19.46
C ARG A 334 -38.02 -26.30 18.31
N CYS A 335 -36.71 -26.10 18.27
CA CYS A 335 -36.01 -25.56 17.12
C CYS A 335 -35.38 -26.72 16.31
N GLU A 336 -35.58 -26.75 15.00
CA GLU A 336 -34.98 -27.71 14.06
C GLU A 336 -33.95 -27.01 13.16
N ASP A 337 -32.90 -27.74 12.79
CA ASP A 337 -31.79 -27.28 11.94
C ASP A 337 -32.27 -26.75 10.57
N VAL A 338 -31.78 -25.58 10.16
CA VAL A 338 -32.07 -24.98 8.85
C VAL A 338 -30.98 -25.39 7.88
N ASN A 339 -31.26 -26.34 6.99
CA ASN A 339 -30.26 -26.82 6.05
C ASN A 339 -29.91 -25.74 5.00
N GLU A 340 -28.86 -24.95 5.22
CA GLU A 340 -28.55 -23.78 4.40
C GLU A 340 -28.09 -24.18 2.99
N CYS A 341 -27.47 -25.36 2.85
CA CYS A 341 -27.05 -25.92 1.56
C CYS A 341 -28.24 -26.30 0.65
N LEU A 342 -29.44 -26.49 1.19
CA LEU A 342 -30.68 -26.75 0.42
C LEU A 342 -31.55 -25.50 0.22
N THR A 343 -31.39 -24.49 1.06
CA THR A 343 -32.14 -23.21 0.98
C THR A 343 -31.38 -22.10 0.26
N SER A 344 -30.17 -22.39 -0.23
CA SER A 344 -29.26 -21.45 -0.90
C SER A 344 -28.87 -20.23 -0.04
N SER A 345 -28.89 -20.37 1.29
CA SER A 345 -28.54 -19.33 2.26
C SER A 345 -27.11 -19.46 2.81
N HIS A 346 -26.23 -20.09 2.04
CA HIS A 346 -24.81 -20.28 2.35
C HIS A 346 -23.91 -19.29 1.59
N ASN A 347 -22.70 -19.02 2.11
CA ASN A 347 -21.76 -18.06 1.50
C ASN A 347 -20.50 -18.71 0.88
N CYS A 348 -20.49 -20.04 0.69
CA CYS A 348 -19.41 -20.76 0.01
C CYS A 348 -19.08 -20.17 -1.38
N ALA A 349 -17.80 -20.15 -1.73
CA ALA A 349 -17.35 -19.58 -2.99
C ALA A 349 -17.77 -20.44 -4.21
N PRO A 350 -17.89 -19.85 -5.41
CA PRO A 350 -18.23 -20.60 -6.63
C PRO A 350 -17.24 -21.75 -6.89
N GLY A 351 -17.75 -22.99 -6.84
CA GLY A 351 -16.94 -24.21 -7.00
C GLY A 351 -16.56 -24.92 -5.70
N GLU A 352 -16.91 -24.40 -4.52
CA GLU A 352 -16.77 -25.10 -3.24
C GLU A 352 -17.97 -26.01 -2.94
N ILE A 353 -17.76 -27.07 -2.16
CA ILE A 353 -18.81 -28.03 -1.79
C ILE A 353 -19.41 -27.64 -0.43
N CYS A 354 -20.69 -27.26 -0.41
CA CYS A 354 -21.45 -26.99 0.82
C CYS A 354 -21.81 -28.30 1.53
N LEU A 355 -21.45 -28.43 2.81
CA LEU A 355 -21.85 -29.52 3.68
C LEU A 355 -22.65 -28.96 4.86
N ASN A 356 -23.82 -29.53 5.13
CA ASN A 356 -24.65 -29.08 6.25
C ASN A 356 -24.14 -29.65 7.58
N THR A 357 -24.17 -28.84 8.64
CA THR A 357 -23.80 -29.20 10.01
C THR A 357 -24.89 -28.71 10.99
N GLU A 358 -24.86 -29.12 12.25
CA GLU A 358 -25.98 -28.85 13.18
C GLU A 358 -25.99 -27.37 13.61
N GLY A 359 -26.84 -26.55 12.98
CA GLY A 359 -26.97 -25.11 13.18
C GLY A 359 -26.06 -24.23 12.32
N SER A 360 -25.43 -24.80 11.29
CA SER A 360 -24.62 -24.02 10.32
C SER A 360 -24.19 -24.87 9.12
N PHE A 361 -23.59 -24.25 8.10
CA PHE A 361 -22.97 -24.95 6.97
C PHE A 361 -21.44 -24.82 6.98
N HIS A 362 -20.75 -25.83 6.44
CA HIS A 362 -19.30 -25.85 6.25
C HIS A 362 -18.96 -25.98 4.76
N CYS A 363 -18.21 -25.01 4.22
CA CYS A 363 -17.70 -25.05 2.86
C CYS A 363 -16.42 -25.88 2.81
N GLN A 364 -16.42 -27.03 2.11
CA GLN A 364 -15.23 -27.88 2.02
C GLN A 364 -14.22 -27.28 1.04
N SER A 365 -12.97 -27.10 1.51
CA SER A 365 -11.83 -26.57 0.76
C SER A 365 -11.24 -27.52 -0.30
N ASN A 366 -12.09 -28.36 -0.91
CA ASN A 366 -11.79 -29.17 -2.07
C ASN A 366 -12.72 -28.73 -3.20
N CYS A 367 -12.17 -28.34 -4.34
CA CYS A 367 -13.01 -27.86 -5.44
C CYS A 367 -13.86 -28.95 -6.07
N ALA A 368 -15.06 -28.58 -6.52
CA ALA A 368 -15.89 -29.40 -7.38
C ALA A 368 -15.18 -29.72 -8.72
N PRO A 369 -15.52 -30.83 -9.39
CA PRO A 369 -15.03 -31.11 -10.75
C PRO A 369 -15.31 -29.94 -11.69
N GLY A 370 -14.35 -29.60 -12.56
CA GLY A 370 -14.37 -28.39 -13.39
C GLY A 370 -13.66 -27.18 -12.76
N PHE A 371 -13.17 -27.28 -11.52
CA PHE A 371 -12.43 -26.21 -10.82
C PHE A 371 -11.08 -26.72 -10.31
N HIS A 372 -10.06 -25.85 -10.30
CA HIS A 372 -8.73 -26.12 -9.76
C HIS A 372 -8.41 -25.20 -8.57
N PHE A 373 -7.55 -25.70 -7.69
CA PHE A 373 -7.11 -24.98 -6.49
C PHE A 373 -5.95 -24.03 -6.84
N THR A 374 -6.10 -22.74 -6.56
CA THR A 374 -5.01 -21.76 -6.73
C THR A 374 -4.13 -21.70 -5.46
N PRO A 375 -2.89 -21.16 -5.54
CA PRO A 375 -2.04 -20.92 -4.36
C PRO A 375 -2.58 -19.90 -3.34
N GLU A 376 -3.79 -19.38 -3.56
CA GLU A 376 -4.46 -18.34 -2.76
C GLU A 376 -5.65 -18.91 -1.97
N ASN A 377 -5.73 -20.24 -1.84
CA ASN A 377 -6.84 -21.00 -1.24
C ASN A 377 -8.21 -20.66 -1.84
N LYS A 378 -8.30 -20.60 -3.17
CA LYS A 378 -9.55 -20.36 -3.90
C LYS A 378 -9.73 -21.34 -5.03
N CYS A 379 -10.96 -21.80 -5.19
CA CYS A 379 -11.37 -22.54 -6.38
C CYS A 379 -11.51 -21.59 -7.57
N LYS A 380 -10.84 -21.93 -8.67
CA LYS A 380 -10.96 -21.22 -9.94
C LYS A 380 -11.38 -22.19 -11.03
N ASP A 381 -12.32 -21.74 -11.85
CA ASP A 381 -12.76 -22.38 -13.08
C ASP A 381 -11.58 -22.90 -13.92
N ILE A 382 -11.68 -24.15 -14.40
CA ILE A 382 -10.72 -24.75 -15.34
C ILE A 382 -11.23 -24.43 -16.75
N ASP A 383 -10.64 -23.44 -17.40
CA ASP A 383 -11.00 -23.12 -18.79
C ASP A 383 -10.49 -24.21 -19.74
N GLU A 384 -11.30 -25.26 -19.97
CA GLU A 384 -10.88 -26.40 -20.79
C GLU A 384 -10.74 -26.02 -22.28
N CYS A 385 -11.33 -24.90 -22.69
CA CYS A 385 -11.17 -24.34 -24.03
C CYS A 385 -9.79 -23.68 -24.21
N ALA A 386 -9.34 -22.89 -23.23
CA ALA A 386 -8.01 -22.28 -23.22
C ALA A 386 -6.88 -23.29 -22.99
N LEU A 387 -7.15 -24.34 -22.20
CA LEU A 387 -6.20 -25.42 -21.91
C LEU A 387 -6.18 -26.54 -22.97
N TRP A 388 -7.05 -26.47 -23.99
CA TRP A 388 -7.20 -27.50 -25.03
C TRP A 388 -7.52 -28.92 -24.49
N THR A 389 -8.12 -29.01 -23.31
CA THR A 389 -8.55 -30.27 -22.67
C THR A 389 -10.01 -30.64 -22.96
N HIS A 390 -10.66 -29.90 -23.87
CA HIS A 390 -12.06 -30.10 -24.25
C HIS A 390 -12.24 -31.16 -25.35
N ASN A 391 -13.25 -32.02 -25.21
CA ASN A 391 -13.56 -33.09 -26.17
C ASN A 391 -14.57 -32.65 -27.25
N CYS A 392 -14.44 -31.42 -27.76
CA CYS A 392 -15.32 -30.96 -28.85
C CYS A 392 -14.84 -31.49 -30.20
N GLU A 393 -15.76 -32.05 -31.00
CA GLU A 393 -15.47 -32.39 -32.39
C GLU A 393 -15.05 -31.14 -33.19
N ALA A 394 -14.21 -31.29 -34.22
CA ALA A 394 -13.59 -30.16 -34.95
C ALA A 394 -14.58 -29.13 -35.55
N ASN A 395 -15.81 -29.57 -35.80
CA ASN A 395 -16.92 -28.77 -36.32
C ASN A 395 -17.70 -28.01 -35.23
N PHE A 396 -17.24 -28.04 -33.97
CA PHE A 396 -17.87 -27.37 -32.83
C PHE A 396 -16.87 -26.39 -32.17
N VAL A 397 -17.36 -25.24 -31.75
CA VAL A 397 -16.62 -24.27 -30.93
C VAL A 397 -16.78 -24.65 -29.46
N CYS A 398 -15.67 -24.72 -28.74
CA CYS A 398 -15.66 -24.82 -27.28
C CYS A 398 -16.04 -23.46 -26.68
N ILE A 399 -17.04 -23.44 -25.81
CA ILE A 399 -17.42 -22.28 -25.01
C ILE A 399 -17.25 -22.68 -23.54
N ASN A 400 -16.29 -22.06 -22.86
CA ASN A 400 -16.09 -22.28 -21.43
C ASN A 400 -17.29 -21.76 -20.64
N THR A 401 -17.72 -22.50 -19.62
CA THR A 401 -18.76 -22.08 -18.67
C THR A 401 -18.37 -22.50 -17.26
N VAL A 402 -18.86 -21.79 -16.24
CA VAL A 402 -18.40 -21.94 -14.86
C VAL A 402 -18.61 -23.38 -14.36
N GLY A 403 -17.51 -24.13 -14.26
CA GLY A 403 -17.44 -25.54 -13.86
C GLY A 403 -17.53 -26.59 -14.97
N SER A 404 -17.56 -26.22 -16.26
CA SER A 404 -17.55 -27.13 -17.42
C SER A 404 -17.54 -26.37 -18.75
N TYR A 405 -16.89 -26.88 -19.79
CA TYR A 405 -17.12 -26.43 -21.16
C TYR A 405 -18.42 -26.96 -21.79
N ARG A 406 -18.91 -26.27 -22.83
CA ARG A 406 -19.93 -26.78 -23.77
C ARG A 406 -19.52 -26.59 -25.23
N CYS A 407 -19.82 -27.58 -26.07
CA CYS A 407 -19.50 -27.56 -27.50
C CYS A 407 -20.72 -27.08 -28.32
N GLN A 408 -20.58 -25.99 -29.08
CA GLN A 408 -21.64 -25.45 -29.95
C GLN A 408 -21.27 -25.65 -31.44
N PRO A 409 -22.19 -26.10 -32.32
CA PRO A 409 -21.86 -26.29 -33.74
C PRO A 409 -21.39 -24.98 -34.39
N LYS A 410 -20.36 -25.06 -35.25
CA LYS A 410 -20.07 -24.01 -36.24
C LYS A 410 -21.20 -24.05 -37.27
N GLN A 411 -22.14 -23.10 -37.18
CA GLN A 411 -23.26 -23.03 -38.13
C GLN A 411 -22.80 -22.45 -39.46
N GLY A 412 -22.53 -23.35 -40.41
CA GLY A 412 -22.24 -23.00 -41.80
C GLY A 412 -20.85 -22.40 -42.02
N CYS A 413 -20.52 -22.25 -43.29
CA CYS A 413 -19.52 -21.30 -43.74
C CYS A 413 -20.23 -19.97 -44.02
N GLU A 414 -19.55 -18.84 -43.83
CA GLU A 414 -20.12 -17.52 -44.10
C GLU A 414 -20.30 -17.30 -45.62
N ASP A 415 -21.22 -16.39 -46.01
CA ASP A 415 -21.50 -16.08 -47.42
C ASP A 415 -20.22 -15.63 -48.15
N GLY A 416 -19.71 -16.46 -49.05
CA GLY A 416 -18.41 -16.29 -49.73
C GLY A 416 -17.48 -17.51 -49.62
N TYR A 417 -17.81 -18.46 -48.75
CA TYR A 417 -17.06 -19.71 -48.56
C TYR A 417 -17.88 -20.95 -48.97
N ILE A 418 -17.23 -22.00 -49.48
CA ILE A 418 -17.83 -23.34 -49.66
C ILE A 418 -17.17 -24.35 -48.73
N GLN A 419 -17.93 -25.36 -48.31
CA GLN A 419 -17.43 -26.40 -47.41
C GLN A 419 -16.87 -27.59 -48.20
N ASP A 420 -15.65 -28.01 -47.89
CA ASP A 420 -15.03 -29.20 -48.48
C ASP A 420 -15.61 -30.50 -47.89
N SER A 421 -15.23 -31.65 -48.47
CA SER A 421 -15.69 -32.97 -48.02
C SER A 421 -15.05 -33.47 -46.71
N ALA A 422 -14.21 -32.65 -46.06
CA ALA A 422 -13.69 -32.87 -44.70
C ALA A 422 -14.32 -31.91 -43.66
N GLY A 423 -15.11 -30.92 -44.08
CA GLY A 423 -15.81 -29.97 -43.22
C GLY A 423 -15.16 -28.58 -43.15
N ASN A 424 -14.05 -28.33 -43.86
CA ASN A 424 -13.38 -27.03 -43.84
C ASN A 424 -14.08 -26.03 -44.77
N CYS A 425 -14.19 -24.78 -44.33
CA CYS A 425 -14.63 -23.68 -45.18
C CYS A 425 -13.45 -23.17 -46.01
N ILE A 426 -13.56 -23.24 -47.34
CA ILE A 426 -12.58 -22.70 -48.29
C ILE A 426 -13.17 -21.48 -49.01
N ASP A 427 -12.34 -20.47 -49.20
CA ASP A 427 -12.67 -19.22 -49.86
C ASP A 427 -13.06 -19.45 -51.33
N VAL A 428 -14.11 -18.78 -51.80
CA VAL A 428 -14.55 -18.83 -53.20
C VAL A 428 -14.00 -17.62 -53.94
N ASP A 429 -12.92 -17.79 -54.69
CA ASP A 429 -12.39 -16.72 -55.56
C ASP A 429 -13.38 -16.38 -56.68
N GLU A 430 -14.29 -15.44 -56.41
CA GLU A 430 -15.35 -15.08 -57.34
C GLU A 430 -14.80 -14.32 -58.55
N CYS A 431 -13.63 -13.69 -58.43
CA CYS A 431 -12.98 -12.94 -59.51
C CYS A 431 -12.65 -13.85 -60.72
N LEU A 432 -12.41 -15.15 -60.50
CA LEU A 432 -12.20 -16.14 -61.56
C LEU A 432 -13.46 -16.42 -62.41
N THR A 433 -14.65 -16.07 -61.93
CA THR A 433 -15.94 -16.38 -62.60
C THR A 433 -16.25 -15.44 -63.78
N GLY A 434 -15.56 -14.30 -63.87
CA GLY A 434 -15.57 -13.41 -65.03
C GLY A 434 -16.45 -12.15 -64.91
N ASN A 435 -15.80 -10.99 -64.98
CA ASN A 435 -16.39 -9.66 -65.20
C ASN A 435 -17.45 -9.19 -64.18
N LEU A 436 -17.24 -9.46 -62.89
CA LEU A 436 -18.11 -8.96 -61.82
C LEU A 436 -17.95 -7.44 -61.64
N CYS A 437 -16.72 -6.93 -61.44
CA CYS A 437 -16.44 -5.51 -61.20
C CYS A 437 -16.62 -4.58 -62.42
N GLY A 438 -16.90 -5.10 -63.62
CA GLY A 438 -16.95 -4.30 -64.84
C GLY A 438 -15.56 -3.89 -65.33
N SER A 439 -15.40 -2.62 -65.73
CA SER A 439 -14.25 -2.13 -66.52
C SER A 439 -12.89 -2.02 -65.78
N ARG A 440 -12.71 -2.62 -64.59
CA ARG A 440 -11.45 -2.62 -63.82
C ARG A 440 -11.31 -3.83 -62.88
N ALA A 441 -10.16 -3.91 -62.22
CA ALA A 441 -9.69 -5.08 -61.48
C ALA A 441 -10.60 -5.49 -60.30
N CYS A 442 -10.75 -6.80 -60.17
CA CYS A 442 -11.36 -7.50 -59.04
C CYS A 442 -10.23 -8.01 -58.15
N VAL A 443 -10.30 -7.77 -56.84
CA VAL A 443 -9.35 -8.29 -55.86
C VAL A 443 -10.10 -9.26 -54.96
N ASN A 444 -9.71 -10.53 -54.99
CA ASN A 444 -10.28 -11.52 -54.09
C ASN A 444 -9.74 -11.31 -52.66
N THR A 445 -10.61 -11.50 -51.67
CA THR A 445 -10.31 -11.36 -50.24
C THR A 445 -11.12 -12.40 -49.46
N GLU A 446 -10.62 -12.84 -48.29
CA GLU A 446 -11.22 -13.94 -47.51
C GLU A 446 -12.73 -13.74 -47.26
N GLY A 447 -13.57 -14.51 -47.95
CA GLY A 447 -15.03 -14.47 -47.86
C GLY A 447 -15.74 -13.46 -48.76
N SER A 448 -15.05 -12.74 -49.64
CA SER A 448 -15.65 -11.89 -50.68
C SER A 448 -14.58 -11.20 -51.54
N TYR A 449 -14.79 -11.12 -52.84
CA TYR A 449 -14.15 -10.10 -53.67
C TYR A 449 -14.53 -8.66 -53.30
N HIS A 450 -13.61 -7.73 -53.56
CA HIS A 450 -13.90 -6.29 -53.63
C HIS A 450 -13.37 -5.67 -54.92
N CYS A 451 -14.00 -4.56 -55.33
CA CYS A 451 -13.67 -3.83 -56.56
C CYS A 451 -13.00 -2.50 -56.21
N GLU A 452 -11.75 -2.30 -56.65
CA GLU A 452 -11.07 -1.01 -56.51
C GLU A 452 -11.57 -0.01 -57.57
N CYS A 453 -12.54 0.82 -57.19
CA CYS A 453 -13.03 1.91 -58.05
C CYS A 453 -11.99 3.04 -58.12
N GLN A 454 -11.63 3.45 -59.34
CA GLN A 454 -10.80 4.65 -59.53
C GLN A 454 -11.62 5.93 -59.31
N ASN A 455 -10.94 7.01 -58.92
CA ASN A 455 -11.54 8.34 -58.75
C ASN A 455 -12.40 8.72 -59.97
N GLY A 456 -13.61 9.21 -59.71
CA GLY A 456 -14.67 9.43 -60.72
C GLY A 456 -15.81 8.41 -60.64
N PHE A 457 -15.57 7.24 -60.04
CA PHE A 457 -16.59 6.20 -59.83
C PHE A 457 -16.82 5.93 -58.34
N MET A 458 -18.05 5.63 -57.93
CA MET A 458 -18.38 5.22 -56.56
C MET A 458 -18.78 3.74 -56.48
N TYR A 459 -18.41 3.07 -55.39
CA TYR A 459 -18.80 1.68 -55.16
C TYR A 459 -20.25 1.59 -54.69
N SER A 460 -21.12 1.09 -55.56
CA SER A 460 -22.55 0.94 -55.31
C SER A 460 -22.81 -0.34 -54.51
N ARG A 461 -23.12 -0.17 -53.21
CA ARG A 461 -23.37 -1.30 -52.28
C ARG A 461 -24.58 -2.16 -52.67
N VAL A 462 -25.43 -1.71 -53.58
CA VAL A 462 -26.66 -2.39 -54.02
C VAL A 462 -26.39 -3.27 -55.25
N SER A 463 -25.60 -2.80 -56.22
CA SER A 463 -25.25 -3.56 -57.42
C SER A 463 -23.93 -4.33 -57.31
N LYS A 464 -23.14 -4.09 -56.24
CA LYS A 464 -21.76 -4.57 -56.03
C LYS A 464 -20.80 -4.22 -57.19
N LYS A 465 -20.97 -3.04 -57.80
CA LYS A 465 -20.12 -2.55 -58.90
C LYS A 465 -19.70 -1.10 -58.70
N CYS A 466 -18.65 -0.70 -59.41
CA CYS A 466 -18.29 0.70 -59.57
C CYS A 466 -19.28 1.35 -60.55
N GLU A 467 -20.00 2.36 -60.11
CA GLU A 467 -20.95 3.14 -60.91
C GLU A 467 -20.43 4.58 -61.05
N ASP A 468 -20.71 5.19 -62.21
CA ASP A 468 -20.27 6.54 -62.55
C ASP A 468 -20.88 7.60 -61.62
N ILE A 469 -20.10 8.59 -61.21
CA ILE A 469 -20.58 9.69 -60.36
C ILE A 469 -21.02 10.83 -61.27
N ASP A 470 -22.30 10.90 -61.61
CA ASP A 470 -22.83 12.02 -62.42
C ASP A 470 -22.78 13.35 -61.64
N GLU A 471 -21.65 14.05 -61.74
CA GLU A 471 -21.42 15.29 -60.99
C GLU A 471 -22.29 16.45 -61.50
N CYS A 472 -22.78 16.36 -62.74
CA CYS A 472 -23.74 17.31 -63.31
C CYS A 472 -25.13 17.14 -62.66
N ALA A 473 -25.59 15.91 -62.44
CA ALA A 473 -26.87 15.61 -61.81
C ALA A 473 -26.88 15.86 -60.29
N LEU A 474 -25.73 15.68 -59.63
CA LEU A 474 -25.56 15.88 -58.18
C LEU A 474 -25.36 17.35 -57.76
N TRP A 475 -25.37 18.30 -58.70
CA TRP A 475 -25.15 19.74 -58.48
C TRP A 475 -23.79 20.09 -57.85
N THR A 476 -22.83 19.16 -57.85
CA THR A 476 -21.46 19.35 -57.35
C THR A 476 -20.46 19.74 -58.45
N SER A 477 -20.84 19.63 -59.72
CA SER A 477 -20.01 20.02 -60.87
C SER A 477 -19.53 21.47 -60.77
N THR A 478 -18.22 21.70 -60.86
CA THR A 478 -17.60 23.03 -60.73
C THR A 478 -17.64 23.85 -62.03
N CYS A 479 -18.63 23.64 -62.90
CA CYS A 479 -18.81 24.45 -64.11
C CYS A 479 -19.36 25.84 -63.75
N GLY A 480 -18.67 26.91 -64.16
CA GLY A 480 -19.17 28.28 -64.01
C GLY A 480 -20.46 28.53 -64.81
N PRO A 481 -21.30 29.51 -64.44
CA PRO A 481 -22.68 29.67 -64.92
C PRO A 481 -22.84 29.99 -66.43
N ASN A 482 -21.73 30.14 -67.17
CA ASN A 482 -21.70 30.34 -68.62
C ASN A 482 -21.21 29.10 -69.40
N PHE A 483 -21.01 27.96 -68.72
CA PHE A 483 -20.56 26.69 -69.27
C PHE A 483 -21.60 25.59 -69.03
N LEU A 484 -21.88 24.79 -70.06
CA LEU A 484 -22.79 23.64 -69.95
C LEU A 484 -22.03 22.41 -69.44
N CYS A 485 -22.51 21.81 -68.34
CA CYS A 485 -22.03 20.53 -67.84
C CYS A 485 -22.56 19.38 -68.70
N VAL A 486 -21.69 18.48 -69.14
CA VAL A 486 -22.05 17.21 -69.80
C VAL A 486 -21.29 16.10 -69.09
N ASN A 487 -22.01 15.15 -68.49
CA ASN A 487 -21.38 14.02 -67.82
C ASN A 487 -20.75 13.03 -68.84
N THR A 488 -19.61 12.42 -68.49
CA THR A 488 -18.95 11.36 -69.27
C THR A 488 -18.38 10.30 -68.32
N ASP A 489 -18.20 9.05 -68.79
CA ASP A 489 -17.83 7.89 -67.95
C ASP A 489 -16.56 8.14 -67.11
N GLY A 490 -16.74 8.45 -65.81
CA GLY A 490 -15.70 8.76 -64.83
C GLY A 490 -15.35 10.24 -64.64
N SER A 491 -16.01 11.20 -65.33
CA SER A 491 -15.85 12.64 -65.09
C SER A 491 -16.78 13.53 -65.94
N PHE A 492 -17.19 14.69 -65.42
CA PHE A 492 -17.89 15.74 -66.17
C PHE A 492 -17.01 16.65 -67.06
N LEU A 493 -17.58 17.11 -68.19
CA LEU A 493 -16.96 18.08 -69.12
C LEU A 493 -17.77 19.38 -69.19
N CYS A 494 -17.13 20.53 -68.93
CA CYS A 494 -17.76 21.86 -69.03
C CYS A 494 -17.49 22.51 -70.42
N HIS A 495 -18.53 22.87 -71.19
CA HIS A 495 -18.38 23.49 -72.51
C HIS A 495 -18.86 24.96 -72.56
N PRO A 496 -18.05 25.92 -73.06
CA PRO A 496 -18.41 27.34 -73.07
C PRO A 496 -19.52 27.67 -74.08
N ASN A 497 -20.48 28.53 -73.68
CA ASN A 497 -21.63 28.88 -74.51
C ASN A 497 -21.45 30.19 -75.34
N LYS A 498 -20.24 30.77 -75.39
CA LYS A 498 -19.88 31.93 -76.23
C LYS A 498 -18.36 32.13 -76.32
N ALA A 499 -17.90 32.81 -77.37
CA ALA A 499 -16.51 33.20 -77.59
C ALA A 499 -16.29 34.72 -77.44
N CYS A 500 -15.09 35.12 -77.03
CA CYS A 500 -14.63 36.52 -76.95
C CYS A 500 -13.85 36.92 -78.22
N GLY A 501 -13.58 38.22 -78.39
CA GLY A 501 -12.74 38.77 -79.46
C GLY A 501 -11.27 38.95 -79.05
N ASP A 502 -10.42 39.26 -80.03
CA ASP A 502 -8.97 39.38 -79.88
C ASP A 502 -8.56 40.38 -78.78
N GLY A 503 -7.46 40.06 -78.08
CA GLY A 503 -6.94 40.82 -76.93
C GLY A 503 -7.53 40.41 -75.56
N TYR A 504 -8.54 39.53 -75.54
CA TYR A 504 -9.22 39.10 -74.32
C TYR A 504 -9.32 37.57 -74.22
N ILE A 505 -9.21 37.04 -73.00
CA ILE A 505 -9.42 35.62 -72.68
C ILE A 505 -10.63 35.45 -71.76
N LEU A 506 -11.22 34.25 -71.72
CA LEU A 506 -12.32 33.95 -70.80
C LEU A 506 -11.79 33.61 -69.41
N ASP A 507 -12.30 34.29 -68.38
CA ASP A 507 -12.12 33.87 -67.00
C ASP A 507 -13.03 32.68 -66.63
N SER A 508 -12.79 32.09 -65.46
CA SER A 508 -13.59 30.96 -64.94
C SER A 508 -15.03 31.31 -64.57
N ALA A 509 -15.42 32.60 -64.61
CA ALA A 509 -16.82 33.03 -64.51
C ALA A 509 -17.49 33.19 -65.89
N GLY A 510 -16.75 33.08 -66.98
CA GLY A 510 -17.23 33.25 -68.36
C GLY A 510 -17.28 34.70 -68.84
N LYS A 511 -16.46 35.57 -68.26
CA LYS A 511 -16.31 36.97 -68.67
C LYS A 511 -15.02 37.15 -69.47
N CYS A 512 -15.06 37.95 -70.53
CA CYS A 512 -13.86 38.35 -71.26
C CYS A 512 -13.01 39.28 -70.37
N ILE A 513 -11.80 38.85 -70.02
CA ILE A 513 -10.80 39.62 -69.26
C ILE A 513 -9.59 39.96 -70.14
N ASP A 514 -8.97 41.08 -69.81
CA ASP A 514 -7.83 41.68 -70.50
C ASP A 514 -6.55 40.84 -70.36
N VAL A 515 -5.75 40.73 -71.43
CA VAL A 515 -4.48 39.99 -71.44
C VAL A 515 -3.32 40.94 -71.16
N ASN A 516 -2.75 40.86 -69.96
CA ASN A 516 -1.65 41.74 -69.56
C ASN A 516 -0.33 41.38 -70.26
N GLU A 517 -0.03 42.01 -71.40
CA GLU A 517 1.15 41.67 -72.22
C GLU A 517 2.47 42.06 -71.54
N CYS A 518 2.44 42.96 -70.56
CA CYS A 518 3.62 43.30 -69.75
C CYS A 518 4.10 42.14 -68.85
N VAL A 519 3.30 41.09 -68.68
CA VAL A 519 3.63 39.90 -67.87
C VAL A 519 3.70 38.63 -68.72
N THR A 520 2.89 38.52 -69.79
CA THR A 520 2.88 37.34 -70.67
C THR A 520 3.96 37.35 -71.76
N HIS A 521 4.47 38.51 -72.17
CA HIS A 521 5.58 38.62 -73.12
C HIS A 521 6.88 39.01 -72.41
N THR A 522 7.98 38.33 -72.73
CA THR A 522 9.25 38.48 -71.98
C THR A 522 10.02 39.77 -72.28
N HIS A 523 9.77 40.42 -73.43
CA HIS A 523 10.37 41.70 -73.81
C HIS A 523 9.36 42.61 -74.54
N PRO A 524 8.35 43.19 -73.85
CA PRO A 524 7.34 44.04 -74.50
C PRO A 524 7.85 45.44 -74.84
N CYS A 525 8.74 45.99 -74.00
CA CYS A 525 9.27 47.35 -74.10
C CYS A 525 10.78 47.35 -74.35
N ARG A 526 11.32 48.50 -74.81
CA ARG A 526 12.77 48.67 -74.99
C ARG A 526 13.48 48.81 -73.64
N PRO A 527 14.77 48.42 -73.53
CA PRO A 527 15.56 48.63 -72.32
C PRO A 527 15.54 50.09 -71.85
N GLY A 528 15.39 50.31 -70.55
CA GLY A 528 15.21 51.65 -69.96
C GLY A 528 13.76 52.17 -69.96
N GLN A 529 12.78 51.35 -70.33
CA GLN A 529 11.35 51.68 -70.22
C GLN A 529 10.59 50.60 -69.45
N ALA A 530 9.80 51.01 -68.46
CA ALA A 530 8.84 50.16 -67.75
C ALA A 530 7.58 49.98 -68.60
N CYS A 531 7.07 48.74 -68.66
CA CYS A 531 5.82 48.41 -69.33
C CYS A 531 4.61 48.75 -68.44
N ILE A 532 3.53 49.25 -69.05
CA ILE A 532 2.27 49.60 -68.39
C ILE A 532 1.12 49.01 -69.22
N ASN A 533 0.35 48.13 -68.60
CA ASN A 533 -0.80 47.50 -69.23
C ASN A 533 -2.01 48.45 -69.32
N THR A 534 -2.85 48.27 -70.34
CA THR A 534 -4.12 48.96 -70.55
C THR A 534 -5.17 47.98 -71.07
N VAL A 535 -6.45 48.33 -70.97
CA VAL A 535 -7.53 47.38 -71.29
C VAL A 535 -7.59 47.11 -72.81
N GLY A 536 -7.04 45.96 -73.22
CA GLY A 536 -6.90 45.49 -74.59
C GLY A 536 -5.55 45.75 -75.27
N SER A 537 -4.53 46.31 -74.58
CA SER A 537 -3.16 46.50 -75.12
C SER A 537 -2.18 47.07 -74.06
N PHE A 538 -0.91 47.36 -74.42
CA PHE A 538 0.09 47.92 -73.50
C PHE A 538 0.88 49.12 -74.06
N TYR A 539 1.56 49.88 -73.18
CA TYR A 539 2.51 50.94 -73.56
C TYR A 539 3.71 51.06 -72.60
N CYS A 540 4.71 51.89 -72.93
CA CYS A 540 6.00 51.96 -72.23
C CYS A 540 6.32 53.36 -71.66
N ARG A 541 6.94 53.47 -70.48
CA ARG A 541 7.26 54.75 -69.78
C ARG A 541 8.62 54.71 -69.05
N SER A 542 9.32 55.85 -68.93
CA SER A 542 10.62 55.97 -68.23
C SER A 542 10.48 56.39 -66.74
N VAL A 543 11.51 56.14 -65.92
CA VAL A 543 11.55 56.33 -64.44
C VAL A 543 12.95 56.77 -63.95
N VAL A 544 13.05 57.45 -62.80
CA VAL A 544 14.29 57.96 -62.15
C VAL A 544 14.25 57.67 -60.62
N THR A 545 15.42 57.61 -59.96
CA THR A 545 15.67 56.88 -58.69
C THR A 545 15.87 57.75 -57.43
N SER A 546 15.76 57.15 -56.23
CA SER A 546 16.21 57.68 -54.93
C SER A 546 16.78 56.55 -54.04
N CYS A 547 17.53 56.90 -52.98
CA CYS A 547 18.37 55.96 -52.20
C CYS A 547 17.77 55.48 -50.85
N ALA A 548 18.33 54.37 -50.35
CA ALA A 548 17.91 53.69 -49.12
C ALA A 548 18.64 54.19 -47.85
N ARG A 549 18.12 53.80 -46.68
CA ARG A 549 18.72 54.10 -45.36
C ARG A 549 19.98 53.25 -45.15
N GLY A 550 21.00 53.83 -44.50
CA GLY A 550 22.35 53.26 -44.41
C GLY A 550 23.29 53.75 -45.52
N TYR A 551 22.75 54.39 -46.55
CA TYR A 551 23.50 54.89 -47.70
C TYR A 551 23.32 56.40 -47.86
N HIS A 552 24.35 57.09 -48.34
CA HIS A 552 24.24 58.49 -48.80
C HIS A 552 24.22 58.58 -50.32
N LEU A 553 23.83 59.74 -50.86
CA LEU A 553 23.80 59.98 -52.30
C LEU A 553 25.20 60.43 -52.75
N ASN A 554 25.81 59.76 -53.75
CA ASN A 554 27.08 60.24 -54.30
C ASN A 554 26.90 61.63 -54.93
N PHE A 555 27.99 62.41 -55.04
CA PHE A 555 27.99 63.82 -55.43
C PHE A 555 27.27 64.11 -56.77
N ASP A 556 27.35 63.19 -57.73
CA ASP A 556 26.68 63.31 -59.04
C ASP A 556 25.19 62.88 -59.03
N GLY A 557 24.68 62.39 -57.90
CA GLY A 557 23.26 62.00 -57.74
C GLY A 557 22.84 60.70 -58.46
N THR A 558 23.80 59.93 -58.99
CA THR A 558 23.53 58.78 -59.87
C THR A 558 23.37 57.44 -59.15
N HIS A 559 23.96 57.29 -57.96
CA HIS A 559 23.96 56.05 -57.17
C HIS A 559 24.16 56.35 -55.67
N CYS A 560 23.97 55.32 -54.85
CA CYS A 560 24.12 55.37 -53.40
C CYS A 560 25.49 54.78 -53.01
N GLU A 561 26.16 55.35 -52.01
CA GLU A 561 27.35 54.76 -51.37
C GLU A 561 27.07 54.46 -49.89
N ASP A 562 27.78 53.48 -49.34
CA ASP A 562 27.70 53.06 -47.94
C ASP A 562 28.26 54.11 -46.96
N VAL A 563 27.81 54.07 -45.69
CA VAL A 563 28.27 54.96 -44.62
C VAL A 563 28.99 54.16 -43.55
N ASP A 564 30.34 54.11 -43.59
CA ASP A 564 31.14 53.40 -42.61
C ASP A 564 31.05 54.03 -41.20
N GLU A 565 30.21 53.44 -40.36
CA GLU A 565 29.93 53.91 -39.01
C GLU A 565 31.05 53.55 -38.01
N CYS A 566 31.91 52.57 -38.33
CA CYS A 566 33.02 52.15 -37.46
C CYS A 566 34.16 53.18 -37.40
N VAL A 567 34.25 54.08 -38.38
CA VAL A 567 35.26 55.16 -38.41
C VAL A 567 34.86 56.38 -37.56
N LEU A 568 33.58 56.54 -37.23
CA LEU A 568 33.03 57.80 -36.71
C LEU A 568 33.09 57.96 -35.18
N LEU A 569 33.12 56.86 -34.41
CA LEU A 569 33.34 56.84 -32.94
C LEU A 569 33.58 55.40 -32.47
N ASN A 570 33.89 55.19 -31.18
CA ASN A 570 34.03 53.84 -30.62
C ASN A 570 32.65 53.19 -30.37
N VAL A 571 31.99 52.74 -31.43
CA VAL A 571 30.57 52.29 -31.40
C VAL A 571 30.35 50.97 -30.65
N CYS A 572 31.40 50.15 -30.50
CA CYS A 572 31.38 48.87 -29.80
C CYS A 572 32.19 48.98 -28.49
N GLY A 573 31.58 49.49 -27.43
CA GLY A 573 32.31 49.80 -26.19
C GLY A 573 32.61 48.55 -25.35
N GLY A 574 33.89 48.35 -24.99
CA GLY A 574 34.35 47.30 -24.08
C GLY A 574 34.29 45.89 -24.67
N HIS A 575 35.40 45.14 -24.64
CA HIS A 575 35.48 43.72 -25.05
C HIS A 575 34.86 43.37 -26.43
N GLY A 576 34.76 44.33 -27.35
CA GLY A 576 34.18 44.16 -28.68
C GLY A 576 34.92 44.92 -29.78
N THR A 577 34.74 44.47 -31.02
CA THR A 577 35.36 45.03 -32.23
C THR A 577 34.28 45.43 -33.24
N CYS A 578 34.41 46.60 -33.87
CA CYS A 578 33.47 47.07 -34.90
C CYS A 578 33.84 46.51 -36.28
N VAL A 579 32.84 46.03 -37.03
CA VAL A 579 32.99 45.56 -38.41
C VAL A 579 31.88 46.19 -39.27
N ASN A 580 32.27 46.99 -40.27
CA ASN A 580 31.31 47.60 -41.19
C ASN A 580 30.74 46.57 -42.19
N THR A 581 29.51 46.79 -42.67
CA THR A 581 28.85 46.03 -43.75
C THR A 581 27.99 46.96 -44.60
N GLU A 582 27.69 46.58 -45.85
CA GLU A 582 27.00 47.47 -46.80
C GLU A 582 25.60 47.91 -46.29
N GLY A 583 25.51 49.12 -45.76
CA GLY A 583 24.31 49.77 -45.21
C GLY A 583 24.16 49.70 -43.68
N SER A 584 25.13 49.15 -42.93
CA SER A 584 25.12 49.08 -41.46
C SER A 584 26.43 48.51 -40.88
N TYR A 585 26.85 48.93 -39.68
CA TYR A 585 27.85 48.21 -38.87
C TYR A 585 27.31 47.02 -38.07
N ARG A 586 28.21 46.13 -37.60
CA ARG A 586 28.00 45.18 -36.50
C ARG A 586 29.14 45.23 -35.48
N CYS A 587 28.88 44.74 -34.27
CA CYS A 587 29.90 44.55 -33.22
C CYS A 587 30.15 43.05 -32.99
N GLU A 588 31.42 42.65 -32.98
CA GLU A 588 31.87 41.29 -32.68
C GLU A 588 32.53 41.28 -31.30
N CYS A 589 31.87 40.61 -30.33
CA CYS A 589 32.34 40.52 -28.95
C CYS A 589 33.40 39.42 -28.78
N GLN A 590 34.23 39.55 -27.74
CA GLN A 590 35.13 38.50 -27.29
C GLN A 590 34.34 37.29 -26.78
N ASN A 591 34.95 36.10 -26.84
CA ASN A 591 34.36 34.88 -26.29
C ASN A 591 34.02 35.08 -24.79
N GLY A 592 32.82 34.64 -24.39
CA GLY A 592 32.27 34.91 -23.06
C GLY A 592 31.38 36.16 -22.97
N PHE A 593 31.31 36.99 -24.02
CA PHE A 593 30.53 38.24 -24.02
C PHE A 593 29.49 38.29 -25.16
N THR A 594 28.37 38.97 -24.93
CA THR A 594 27.27 39.14 -25.90
C THR A 594 26.96 40.61 -26.15
N PHE A 595 26.59 40.97 -27.38
CA PHE A 595 26.36 42.37 -27.75
C PHE A 595 24.97 42.84 -27.37
N ASN A 596 24.87 43.69 -26.33
CA ASN A 596 23.61 44.29 -25.95
C ASN A 596 23.29 45.48 -26.87
N SER A 597 22.28 45.29 -27.72
CA SER A 597 21.87 46.26 -28.74
C SER A 597 21.33 47.59 -28.19
N ILE A 598 21.01 47.66 -26.90
CA ILE A 598 20.49 48.85 -26.21
C ILE A 598 21.63 49.64 -25.54
N SER A 599 22.52 48.97 -24.79
CA SER A 599 23.66 49.63 -24.12
C SER A 599 24.84 49.92 -25.06
N LYS A 600 24.93 49.21 -26.21
CA LYS A 600 26.04 49.26 -27.17
C LYS A 600 27.38 48.75 -26.62
N LEU A 601 27.30 47.89 -25.59
CA LEU A 601 28.46 47.23 -24.98
C LEU A 601 28.43 45.72 -25.25
N CYS A 602 29.60 45.08 -25.17
CA CYS A 602 29.68 43.64 -24.97
C CYS A 602 29.57 43.34 -23.47
N GLU A 603 28.48 42.70 -23.08
CA GLU A 603 28.16 42.36 -21.69
C GLU A 603 28.48 40.88 -21.42
N ASP A 604 28.91 40.57 -20.20
CA ASP A 604 29.28 39.22 -19.76
C ASP A 604 28.09 38.24 -19.94
N ILE A 605 28.35 37.10 -20.59
CA ILE A 605 27.38 36.00 -20.67
C ILE A 605 27.47 35.25 -19.36
N ASN A 606 26.59 35.57 -18.41
CA ASN A 606 26.54 34.85 -17.15
C ASN A 606 26.12 33.38 -17.36
N GLU A 607 27.06 32.46 -17.57
CA GLU A 607 26.76 31.12 -18.08
C GLU A 607 25.97 30.30 -17.05
N CYS A 608 26.22 30.51 -15.75
CA CYS A 608 25.46 29.87 -14.67
C CYS A 608 23.95 30.19 -14.74
N ARG A 609 23.57 31.40 -15.19
CA ARG A 609 22.18 31.80 -15.42
C ARG A 609 21.69 31.48 -16.84
N HIS A 610 22.59 31.45 -17.82
CA HIS A 610 22.25 31.26 -19.24
C HIS A 610 22.10 29.77 -19.63
N TYR A 611 22.72 28.84 -18.89
CA TYR A 611 22.66 27.39 -19.10
C TYR A 611 22.21 26.65 -17.82
N THR A 612 20.98 26.95 -17.38
CA THR A 612 20.39 26.40 -16.16
C THR A 612 20.45 24.86 -16.11
N GLY A 613 20.98 24.33 -14.99
CA GLY A 613 20.92 22.89 -14.67
C GLY A 613 21.84 21.96 -15.48
N ARG A 614 22.75 22.46 -16.32
CA ARG A 614 23.64 21.60 -17.15
C ARG A 614 25.12 21.98 -17.19
N LEU A 615 25.54 23.04 -16.50
CA LEU A 615 26.88 23.62 -16.67
C LEU A 615 27.93 23.11 -15.67
N CYS A 616 27.51 22.87 -14.42
CA CYS A 616 28.29 22.30 -13.32
C CYS A 616 27.42 21.25 -12.61
N ALA A 617 28.01 20.21 -12.02
CA ALA A 617 27.24 19.15 -11.34
C ALA A 617 26.64 19.60 -10.00
N HIS A 618 27.34 20.44 -9.22
CA HIS A 618 26.87 20.94 -7.93
C HIS A 618 26.73 22.47 -7.91
N LYS A 619 27.81 23.22 -7.66
CA LYS A 619 27.77 24.69 -7.59
C LYS A 619 28.42 25.30 -8.83
N CYS A 620 27.83 26.38 -9.34
CA CYS A 620 28.33 27.20 -10.45
C CYS A 620 28.52 28.63 -9.96
N GLU A 621 29.69 29.22 -10.24
CA GLU A 621 30.05 30.57 -9.84
C GLU A 621 30.61 31.34 -11.04
N ASN A 622 29.94 32.43 -11.40
CA ASN A 622 30.26 33.23 -12.57
C ASN A 622 31.49 34.11 -12.35
N THR A 623 32.28 34.29 -13.40
CA THR A 623 33.46 35.17 -13.45
C THR A 623 33.41 36.03 -14.72
N GLU A 624 34.30 36.99 -14.89
CA GLU A 624 34.27 37.86 -16.07
C GLU A 624 34.81 37.12 -17.31
N GLY A 625 33.92 36.84 -18.27
CA GLY A 625 34.18 36.08 -19.50
C GLY A 625 34.23 34.55 -19.35
N SER A 626 33.86 34.00 -18.20
CA SER A 626 33.79 32.54 -17.95
C SER A 626 33.11 32.17 -16.62
N TYR A 627 33.09 30.90 -16.25
CA TYR A 627 32.57 30.39 -14.97
C TYR A 627 33.53 29.38 -14.34
N HIS A 628 33.36 29.14 -13.04
CA HIS A 628 33.98 28.00 -12.35
C HIS A 628 32.94 27.13 -11.64
N CYS A 629 33.23 25.85 -11.55
CA CYS A 629 32.41 24.87 -10.84
C CYS A 629 33.07 24.50 -9.50
N SER A 630 32.25 24.26 -8.48
CA SER A 630 32.71 23.78 -7.16
C SER A 630 31.75 22.73 -6.60
N CYS A 631 32.26 21.90 -5.69
CA CYS A 631 31.55 20.74 -5.15
C CYS A 631 31.15 20.97 -3.68
N ILE A 632 30.04 20.35 -3.27
CA ILE A 632 29.64 20.28 -1.85
C ILE A 632 30.57 19.32 -1.08
N LYS A 633 30.58 19.41 0.26
CA LYS A 633 31.31 18.48 1.13
C LYS A 633 30.88 17.03 0.84
N GLY A 634 31.83 16.08 0.93
CA GLY A 634 31.65 14.69 0.49
C GLY A 634 32.06 14.46 -0.98
N PHE A 635 32.39 15.52 -1.72
CA PHE A 635 32.73 15.42 -3.15
C PHE A 635 33.97 16.24 -3.51
N LYS A 636 34.74 15.71 -4.46
CA LYS A 636 35.90 16.36 -5.09
C LYS A 636 35.56 16.76 -6.53
N LEU A 637 36.17 17.83 -7.05
CA LEU A 637 35.99 18.22 -8.45
C LEU A 637 36.76 17.24 -9.37
N ALA A 638 36.07 16.68 -10.35
CA ALA A 638 36.65 15.76 -11.33
C ALA A 638 37.65 16.47 -12.25
N GLU A 639 38.53 15.70 -12.92
CA GLU A 639 39.57 16.23 -13.83
C GLU A 639 39.00 17.08 -14.99
N ASN A 640 37.72 16.91 -15.33
CA ASN A 640 37.03 17.72 -16.34
C ASN A 640 36.60 19.12 -15.86
N GLY A 641 36.82 19.46 -14.58
CA GLY A 641 36.54 20.76 -13.98
C GLY A 641 35.05 21.11 -13.81
N LYS A 642 34.12 20.14 -13.98
CA LYS A 642 32.66 20.40 -13.98
C LYS A 642 31.84 19.37 -13.21
N ASN A 643 32.26 18.11 -13.25
CA ASN A 643 31.62 17.04 -12.51
C ASN A 643 32.18 16.98 -11.08
N CYS A 644 31.36 16.50 -10.15
CA CYS A 644 31.78 16.19 -8.80
C CYS A 644 31.81 14.68 -8.63
N GLU A 645 32.95 14.16 -8.23
CA GLU A 645 33.13 12.75 -7.88
C GLU A 645 32.96 12.59 -6.37
N ASP A 646 32.33 11.49 -5.99
CA ASP A 646 32.21 11.04 -4.60
C ASP A 646 33.59 10.85 -3.96
N VAL A 647 33.72 11.17 -2.67
CA VAL A 647 34.95 10.96 -1.89
C VAL A 647 34.73 9.74 -1.02
N ASP A 648 35.37 8.63 -1.37
CA ASP A 648 35.32 7.43 -0.52
C ASP A 648 36.06 7.69 0.80
N GLU A 649 35.28 7.93 1.84
CA GLU A 649 35.77 8.23 3.18
C GLU A 649 36.09 6.93 3.96
N CYS A 650 35.65 5.76 3.48
CA CYS A 650 35.98 4.46 4.08
C CYS A 650 37.43 4.03 3.84
N GLU A 651 38.10 4.53 2.78
CA GLU A 651 39.56 4.39 2.58
C GLU A 651 40.37 4.88 3.80
N ALA A 652 39.85 5.87 4.55
CA ALA A 652 40.48 6.35 5.79
C ALA A 652 40.27 5.43 7.02
N ASN A 653 39.46 4.37 6.88
CA ASN A 653 39.02 3.47 7.94
C ASN A 653 38.46 4.20 9.19
N PRO A 654 37.42 5.07 9.03
CA PRO A 654 36.87 5.88 10.12
C PRO A 654 35.99 5.08 11.10
N CYS A 655 35.42 3.95 10.67
CA CYS A 655 34.55 3.11 11.47
C CYS A 655 35.35 2.09 12.30
N SER A 656 34.90 1.81 13.52
CA SER A 656 35.50 0.81 14.41
C SER A 656 35.32 -0.65 13.95
N GLN A 657 34.32 -0.94 13.11
CA GLN A 657 34.06 -2.27 12.57
C GLN A 657 33.90 -2.26 11.04
N GLU A 658 32.68 -2.06 10.53
CA GLU A 658 32.40 -2.11 9.09
C GLU A 658 32.00 -0.73 8.58
N CYS A 659 32.47 -0.37 7.38
CA CYS A 659 32.28 0.94 6.75
C CYS A 659 31.68 0.74 5.37
N ALA A 660 30.62 1.49 5.05
CA ALA A 660 30.06 1.57 3.71
C ALA A 660 30.12 3.00 3.22
N ASN A 661 30.78 3.22 2.08
CA ASN A 661 30.73 4.51 1.41
C ASN A 661 29.36 4.70 0.76
N VAL A 662 28.74 5.87 0.94
CA VAL A 662 27.44 6.25 0.39
C VAL A 662 27.57 7.60 -0.32
N TYR A 663 26.60 7.97 -1.16
CA TYR A 663 26.74 9.16 -2.00
C TYR A 663 26.82 10.46 -1.16
N GLY A 664 28.02 11.01 -1.01
CA GLY A 664 28.36 12.23 -0.25
C GLY A 664 28.68 12.04 1.23
N SER A 665 28.85 10.81 1.73
CA SER A 665 29.21 10.49 3.13
C SER A 665 29.62 9.02 3.26
N TYR A 666 30.18 8.60 4.39
CA TYR A 666 30.19 7.19 4.79
C TYR A 666 29.09 6.88 5.82
N GLN A 667 28.83 5.58 6.04
CA GLN A 667 28.07 5.04 7.18
C GLN A 667 28.85 3.91 7.84
N CYS A 668 28.75 3.79 9.16
CA CYS A 668 29.35 2.72 9.94
C CYS A 668 28.30 1.67 10.34
N TYR A 669 28.69 0.40 10.27
CA TYR A 669 27.85 -0.72 10.68
C TYR A 669 28.59 -1.60 11.69
N CYS A 670 27.83 -2.14 12.64
CA CYS A 670 28.32 -3.00 13.70
C CYS A 670 27.90 -4.45 13.43
N ARG A 671 28.75 -5.40 13.84
CA ARG A 671 28.47 -6.83 13.76
C ARG A 671 27.39 -7.21 14.77
N ARG A 672 26.79 -8.40 14.58
CA ARG A 672 25.86 -8.97 15.57
C ARG A 672 26.52 -9.06 16.96
N GLY A 673 25.76 -8.71 18.00
CA GLY A 673 26.27 -8.53 19.36
C GLY A 673 26.78 -7.12 19.66
N TYR A 674 26.72 -6.18 18.71
CA TYR A 674 27.18 -4.80 18.88
C TYR A 674 26.17 -3.78 18.36
N GLU A 675 26.08 -2.64 19.05
CA GLU A 675 25.30 -1.47 18.63
C GLU A 675 26.21 -0.27 18.33
N LEU A 676 25.71 0.70 17.56
CA LEU A 676 26.48 1.89 17.16
C LEU A 676 26.27 3.01 18.19
N ASN A 677 27.36 3.58 18.71
CA ASN A 677 27.30 4.66 19.68
C ASN A 677 26.63 5.92 19.09
N ASP A 678 25.54 6.38 19.72
CA ASP A 678 24.72 7.52 19.29
C ASP A 678 25.44 8.88 19.28
N ILE A 679 26.57 9.02 19.99
CA ILE A 679 27.33 10.27 20.12
C ILE A 679 28.32 10.42 18.96
N ASP A 680 29.12 9.37 18.72
CA ASP A 680 30.24 9.40 17.77
C ASP A 680 29.90 8.78 16.41
N GLY A 681 28.82 8.00 16.29
CA GLY A 681 28.32 7.40 15.03
C GLY A 681 29.29 6.46 14.30
N THR A 682 30.37 6.05 14.97
CA THR A 682 31.54 5.38 14.37
C THR A 682 32.09 4.23 15.24
N THR A 683 31.91 4.32 16.55
CA THR A 683 32.26 3.32 17.55
C THR A 683 31.12 2.32 17.74
N CYS A 684 31.46 1.03 17.76
CA CYS A 684 30.54 -0.07 17.98
C CYS A 684 30.78 -0.65 19.38
N GLU A 685 29.74 -0.63 20.22
CA GLU A 685 29.78 -1.05 21.62
C GLU A 685 29.05 -2.39 21.83
N ASP A 686 29.38 -3.09 22.90
CA ASP A 686 28.94 -4.46 23.20
C ASP A 686 27.52 -4.46 23.78
N ILE A 687 26.58 -5.19 23.17
CA ILE A 687 25.19 -5.26 23.66
C ILE A 687 25.13 -6.25 24.82
N ASP A 688 24.97 -5.76 26.06
CA ASP A 688 24.78 -6.63 27.21
C ASP A 688 23.37 -7.25 27.21
N GLU A 689 23.22 -8.39 26.54
CA GLU A 689 21.94 -9.09 26.44
C GLU A 689 21.48 -9.68 27.79
N CYS A 690 22.34 -9.72 28.82
CA CYS A 690 21.95 -10.11 30.18
C CYS A 690 21.17 -9.02 30.92
N THR A 691 21.09 -7.80 30.38
CA THR A 691 20.15 -6.76 30.84
C THR A 691 18.70 -7.06 30.45
N ILE A 692 18.48 -7.91 29.44
CA ILE A 692 17.16 -8.24 28.89
C ILE A 692 16.53 -9.39 29.70
N PRO A 693 15.28 -9.26 30.18
CA PRO A 693 14.64 -10.32 30.97
C PRO A 693 14.41 -11.60 30.15
N ASN A 694 14.51 -12.75 30.83
CA ASN A 694 14.25 -14.10 30.30
C ASN A 694 15.20 -14.59 29.18
N VAL A 695 16.38 -14.00 29.00
CA VAL A 695 17.38 -14.43 27.98
C VAL A 695 17.99 -15.82 28.27
N CYS A 696 18.13 -16.20 29.55
CA CYS A 696 18.59 -17.50 30.05
C CYS A 696 17.64 -18.03 31.13
N SER A 697 17.48 -19.35 31.28
CA SER A 697 16.61 -19.92 32.32
C SER A 697 17.15 -19.86 33.75
N TYR A 698 18.46 -19.71 33.95
CA TYR A 698 19.07 -19.62 35.29
C TYR A 698 20.04 -18.45 35.42
N ARG A 699 21.23 -18.52 34.80
CA ARG A 699 22.25 -17.46 34.93
C ARG A 699 22.88 -17.09 33.58
N CYS A 700 22.66 -15.85 33.18
CA CYS A 700 23.33 -15.19 32.06
C CYS A 700 24.71 -14.66 32.45
N ILE A 701 25.66 -14.65 31.51
CA ILE A 701 26.98 -14.04 31.61
C ILE A 701 27.25 -13.34 30.28
N ASN A 702 27.37 -12.01 30.26
CA ASN A 702 27.68 -11.28 29.04
C ASN A 702 29.16 -11.52 28.62
N THR A 703 29.42 -11.57 27.30
CA THR A 703 30.77 -11.67 26.72
C THR A 703 30.86 -10.84 25.44
N VAL A 704 32.09 -10.56 25.00
CA VAL A 704 32.33 -9.60 23.90
C VAL A 704 31.78 -10.13 22.56
N GLY A 705 30.67 -9.56 22.10
CA GLY A 705 29.89 -9.98 20.92
C GLY A 705 28.78 -10.99 21.19
N GLY A 706 28.35 -11.16 22.45
CA GLY A 706 27.19 -11.97 22.84
C GLY A 706 27.32 -12.67 24.19
N PHE A 707 26.20 -13.09 24.77
CA PHE A 707 26.13 -13.76 26.08
C PHE A 707 26.33 -15.30 26.07
N ASN A 708 26.51 -15.88 27.26
CA ASN A 708 26.47 -17.33 27.53
C ASN A 708 25.57 -17.65 28.75
N CYS A 709 24.77 -18.71 28.65
CA CYS A 709 23.94 -19.19 29.77
C CYS A 709 24.62 -20.31 30.54
N THR A 710 24.35 -20.38 31.84
CA THR A 710 24.80 -21.45 32.74
C THR A 710 23.63 -21.99 33.55
N CYS A 711 23.74 -23.26 33.97
CA CYS A 711 22.73 -23.98 34.75
C CYS A 711 23.34 -24.51 36.06
N PRO A 712 22.53 -24.87 37.08
CA PRO A 712 23.03 -25.46 38.31
C PRO A 712 23.73 -26.80 38.04
N SER A 713 24.97 -26.96 38.51
CA SER A 713 25.75 -28.20 38.32
C SER A 713 25.25 -29.39 39.18
N SER A 714 24.18 -29.20 39.93
CA SER A 714 23.45 -30.22 40.68
C SER A 714 22.14 -30.54 39.95
N GLY A 715 22.11 -31.66 39.21
CA GLY A 715 20.90 -32.18 38.57
C GLY A 715 20.48 -31.53 37.24
N TYR A 716 21.16 -30.49 36.75
CA TYR A 716 20.80 -29.84 35.47
C TYR A 716 21.96 -29.75 34.47
N THR A 717 21.61 -29.78 33.19
CA THR A 717 22.51 -29.52 32.05
C THR A 717 21.94 -28.42 31.14
N LEU A 718 22.80 -27.78 30.34
CA LEU A 718 22.36 -26.77 29.37
C LEU A 718 21.77 -27.46 28.13
N GLY A 719 20.59 -27.02 27.71
CA GLY A 719 19.87 -27.54 26.56
C GLY A 719 20.54 -27.24 25.22
N PRO A 720 20.08 -27.88 24.12
CA PRO A 720 20.62 -27.69 22.78
C PRO A 720 20.34 -26.30 22.19
N ASP A 721 19.50 -25.50 22.85
CA ASP A 721 19.24 -24.09 22.54
C ASP A 721 20.30 -23.14 23.14
N GLY A 722 21.18 -23.64 24.01
CA GLY A 722 22.18 -22.86 24.73
C GLY A 722 21.59 -21.90 25.78
N ARG A 723 20.30 -22.04 26.14
CA ARG A 723 19.58 -21.09 27.02
C ARG A 723 18.78 -21.77 28.13
N SER A 724 18.14 -22.89 27.83
CA SER A 724 17.28 -23.63 28.75
C SER A 724 18.07 -24.58 29.63
N CYS A 725 17.65 -24.77 30.88
CA CYS A 725 18.21 -25.80 31.75
C CYS A 725 17.33 -27.05 31.69
N GLN A 726 17.95 -28.20 31.43
CA GLN A 726 17.29 -29.50 31.30
C GLN A 726 17.70 -30.41 32.46
N ASP A 727 16.71 -31.05 33.05
CA ASP A 727 16.85 -31.99 34.17
C ASP A 727 17.63 -33.25 33.76
N VAL A 728 18.43 -33.80 34.68
CA VAL A 728 19.27 -34.98 34.45
C VAL A 728 18.66 -36.18 35.17
N ASP A 729 18.00 -37.07 34.42
CA ASP A 729 17.40 -38.28 34.99
C ASP A 729 18.47 -39.27 35.48
N GLU A 730 18.79 -39.19 36.77
CA GLU A 730 19.79 -40.06 37.42
C GLU A 730 19.31 -41.50 37.61
N CYS A 731 18.00 -41.75 37.50
CA CYS A 731 17.43 -43.09 37.50
C CYS A 731 17.61 -43.76 36.14
N ALA A 732 17.35 -43.06 35.03
CA ALA A 732 17.53 -43.56 33.66
C ALA A 732 19.01 -43.66 33.27
N THR A 733 19.87 -42.75 33.75
CA THR A 733 21.32 -42.79 33.52
C THR A 733 22.07 -43.72 34.49
N GLY A 734 21.42 -44.19 35.56
CA GLY A 734 22.00 -45.14 36.52
C GLY A 734 23.04 -44.53 37.47
N THR A 735 23.06 -43.20 37.63
CA THR A 735 23.97 -42.48 38.55
C THR A 735 23.42 -42.35 39.98
N HIS A 736 22.19 -42.79 40.21
CA HIS A 736 21.54 -42.82 41.52
C HIS A 736 22.22 -43.76 42.53
N THR A 737 22.05 -43.49 43.83
CA THR A 737 22.68 -44.24 44.94
C THR A 737 21.70 -45.09 45.77
N CYS A 738 20.63 -45.58 45.15
CA CYS A 738 19.56 -46.29 45.85
C CYS A 738 19.95 -47.73 46.24
N SER A 739 19.39 -48.23 47.35
CA SER A 739 19.50 -49.63 47.74
C SER A 739 18.80 -50.56 46.76
N ALA A 740 19.25 -51.82 46.66
CA ALA A 740 18.59 -52.86 45.86
C ALA A 740 17.18 -53.25 46.36
N SER A 741 16.76 -52.73 47.52
CA SER A 741 15.39 -52.81 48.04
C SER A 741 14.49 -51.64 47.62
N GLU A 742 15.07 -50.52 47.19
CA GLU A 742 14.38 -49.25 46.91
C GLU A 742 14.12 -49.07 45.42
N SER A 743 13.08 -48.32 45.08
CA SER A 743 12.87 -47.81 43.73
C SER A 743 13.45 -46.40 43.60
N CYS A 744 14.17 -46.14 42.51
CA CYS A 744 14.60 -44.80 42.13
C CYS A 744 13.43 -44.05 41.48
N PHE A 745 13.23 -42.80 41.87
CA PHE A 745 12.29 -41.86 41.27
C PHE A 745 13.02 -40.56 40.94
N ASN A 746 12.96 -40.15 39.68
CA ASN A 746 13.53 -38.88 39.25
C ASN A 746 12.63 -37.71 39.69
N ILE A 747 13.23 -36.62 40.16
CA ILE A 747 12.58 -35.35 40.48
C ILE A 747 13.38 -34.21 39.85
N GLN A 748 12.79 -33.03 39.68
CA GLN A 748 13.50 -31.91 39.06
C GLN A 748 14.72 -31.50 39.92
N GLY A 749 15.93 -31.62 39.37
CA GLY A 749 17.19 -31.35 40.04
C GLY A 749 17.74 -32.47 40.93
N GLY A 750 17.25 -33.72 40.80
CA GLY A 750 17.85 -34.87 41.48
C GLY A 750 16.97 -36.13 41.57
N PHE A 751 17.44 -37.18 42.24
CA PHE A 751 16.65 -38.40 42.48
C PHE A 751 16.17 -38.57 43.92
N ARG A 752 15.19 -39.46 44.12
CA ARG A 752 14.76 -39.99 45.42
C ARG A 752 14.71 -41.51 45.38
N CYS A 753 15.14 -42.12 46.48
CA CYS A 753 15.09 -43.57 46.68
C CYS A 753 13.97 -43.87 47.68
N LEU A 754 12.90 -44.53 47.23
CA LEU A 754 11.71 -44.75 48.04
C LEU A 754 11.36 -46.24 48.13
N TYR A 755 10.84 -46.62 49.29
CA TYR A 755 10.42 -47.98 49.61
C TYR A 755 8.98 -47.97 50.13
N PHE A 756 8.13 -48.80 49.55
CA PHE A 756 6.70 -48.85 49.85
C PHE A 756 6.28 -50.28 50.24
N ASP A 757 5.96 -50.46 51.52
CA ASP A 757 5.30 -51.65 52.05
C ASP A 757 3.78 -51.55 51.93
N CYS A 758 3.10 -52.69 51.74
CA CYS A 758 1.64 -52.71 51.80
C CYS A 758 1.13 -52.73 53.24
N PRO A 759 0.06 -51.97 53.58
CA PRO A 759 -0.58 -52.03 54.88
C PRO A 759 -1.01 -53.45 55.32
N PRO A 760 -1.14 -53.72 56.63
CA PRO A 760 -1.59 -55.02 57.11
C PRO A 760 -2.94 -55.41 56.49
N ASN A 761 -3.10 -56.70 56.21
CA ASN A 761 -4.21 -57.29 55.45
C ASN A 761 -4.32 -56.85 53.97
N PHE A 762 -3.34 -56.14 53.41
CA PHE A 762 -3.15 -55.99 51.96
C PHE A 762 -1.90 -56.76 51.49
N ARG A 763 -1.82 -57.06 50.19
CA ARG A 763 -0.65 -57.66 49.54
C ARG A 763 -0.31 -56.92 48.25
N ARG A 764 0.97 -56.83 47.89
CA ARG A 764 1.40 -56.22 46.62
C ARG A 764 0.83 -57.02 45.44
N ALA A 765 0.36 -56.31 44.42
CA ALA A 765 -0.01 -56.90 43.14
C ALA A 765 1.26 -57.45 42.47
N THR A 766 1.20 -58.70 42.00
CA THR A 766 2.28 -59.32 41.21
C THR A 766 2.17 -58.85 39.77
N SER A 767 3.05 -57.93 39.34
CA SER A 767 3.19 -57.57 37.94
C SER A 767 3.55 -58.82 37.11
N GLY A 768 2.82 -59.04 36.02
CA GLY A 768 3.22 -59.98 34.98
C GLY A 768 4.06 -59.26 33.93
N SER A 769 4.97 -60.00 33.30
CA SER A 769 6.08 -59.49 32.48
C SER A 769 7.20 -58.80 33.26
N GLU A 770 8.43 -59.14 32.88
CA GLU A 770 9.63 -58.35 33.16
C GLU A 770 9.66 -57.13 32.21
N SER A 771 10.58 -56.19 32.47
CA SER A 771 10.84 -55.00 31.63
C SER A 771 9.80 -53.88 31.60
N GLU A 772 9.23 -53.52 32.75
CA GLU A 772 8.84 -52.12 33.01
C GLU A 772 8.88 -51.82 34.53
N THR A 773 9.62 -50.77 34.92
CA THR A 773 9.71 -50.31 36.33
C THR A 773 8.44 -49.54 36.68
N SER A 774 7.36 -50.27 36.96
CA SER A 774 6.03 -49.70 37.20
C SER A 774 6.04 -48.70 38.36
N ILE A 775 5.85 -47.41 38.03
CA ILE A 775 5.87 -46.24 38.94
C ILE A 775 4.87 -46.33 40.11
N PHE A 776 3.88 -47.24 40.00
CA PHE A 776 2.75 -47.35 40.91
C PHE A 776 2.84 -48.63 41.76
N VAL A 777 2.87 -48.50 43.09
CA VAL A 777 2.81 -49.64 44.02
C VAL A 777 1.35 -49.92 44.38
N ARG A 778 0.77 -50.93 43.73
CA ARG A 778 -0.61 -51.35 43.95
C ARG A 778 -0.72 -52.46 45.00
N CYS A 779 -1.37 -52.16 46.11
CA CYS A 779 -1.70 -53.08 47.19
C CYS A 779 -3.17 -53.51 47.09
N ILE A 780 -3.42 -54.81 47.01
CA ILE A 780 -4.75 -55.42 46.87
C ILE A 780 -5.14 -56.08 48.20
N LYS A 781 -6.39 -55.92 48.63
CA LYS A 781 -6.92 -56.50 49.85
C LYS A 781 -6.74 -58.02 49.92
N SER A 782 -6.35 -58.52 51.08
CA SER A 782 -5.95 -59.92 51.31
C SER A 782 -6.19 -60.35 52.77
N CYS A 783 -7.44 -60.24 53.22
CA CYS A 783 -7.87 -60.59 54.59
C CYS A 783 -7.49 -62.03 54.99
N LYS A 784 -7.22 -62.22 56.29
CA LYS A 784 -7.03 -63.54 56.90
C LYS A 784 -8.39 -64.25 57.03
N ARG A 785 -8.41 -65.59 57.02
CA ARG A 785 -9.65 -66.34 57.27
C ARG A 785 -10.17 -66.04 58.68
N HIS A 786 -11.45 -65.68 58.78
CA HIS A 786 -12.17 -65.22 59.98
C HIS A 786 -11.85 -63.79 60.46
N ASP A 787 -11.12 -62.99 59.67
CA ASP A 787 -11.00 -61.55 59.90
C ASP A 787 -12.25 -60.83 59.32
N THR A 788 -13.31 -60.75 60.13
CA THR A 788 -14.60 -60.15 59.74
C THR A 788 -14.51 -58.66 59.49
N ASP A 789 -13.64 -57.98 60.25
CA ASP A 789 -13.56 -56.53 60.22
C ASP A 789 -12.83 -56.10 58.94
N CYS A 790 -11.75 -56.81 58.58
CA CYS A 790 -11.18 -56.72 57.25
C CYS A 790 -12.19 -57.11 56.15
N ALA A 791 -13.01 -58.15 56.33
CA ALA A 791 -13.97 -58.54 55.30
C ALA A 791 -15.03 -57.45 55.01
N ASN A 792 -15.46 -56.71 56.05
CA ASN A 792 -16.50 -55.69 55.98
C ASN A 792 -16.01 -54.29 55.54
N ASP A 793 -14.71 -54.01 55.66
CA ASP A 793 -14.07 -52.76 55.20
C ASP A 793 -14.36 -52.49 53.70
N PRO A 794 -14.80 -51.29 53.27
CA PRO A 794 -15.04 -51.00 51.86
C PRO A 794 -13.77 -50.89 51.00
N VAL A 795 -12.58 -50.72 51.60
CA VAL A 795 -11.32 -50.54 50.87
C VAL A 795 -10.89 -51.85 50.18
N LEU A 796 -10.75 -51.81 48.85
CA LEU A 796 -10.33 -52.96 48.03
C LEU A 796 -8.89 -52.83 47.50
N VAL A 797 -8.47 -51.61 47.17
CA VAL A 797 -7.15 -51.31 46.58
C VAL A 797 -6.59 -50.03 47.18
N ILE A 798 -5.32 -50.08 47.56
CA ILE A 798 -4.50 -48.90 47.91
C ILE A 798 -3.41 -48.80 46.85
N THR A 799 -3.19 -47.63 46.26
CA THR A 799 -2.17 -47.41 45.21
C THR A 799 -1.28 -46.24 45.57
N SER A 800 0.00 -46.49 45.83
CA SER A 800 1.00 -45.44 46.06
C SER A 800 1.68 -45.04 44.74
N THR A 801 1.90 -43.76 44.54
CA THR A 801 2.61 -43.18 43.39
C THR A 801 3.43 -41.96 43.82
N VAL A 802 4.36 -41.55 42.96
CA VAL A 802 5.22 -40.37 43.14
C VAL A 802 4.92 -39.35 42.03
N LEU A 803 5.07 -38.08 42.33
CA LEU A 803 4.95 -36.95 41.40
C LEU A 803 6.05 -35.92 41.71
N SER A 804 6.68 -35.34 40.68
CA SER A 804 7.59 -34.19 40.79
C SER A 804 6.94 -32.98 40.15
N LEU A 805 6.96 -31.83 40.83
CA LEU A 805 6.44 -30.56 40.36
C LEU A 805 7.48 -29.43 40.51
N PRO A 806 7.50 -28.43 39.62
CA PRO A 806 8.32 -27.22 39.78
C PRO A 806 7.80 -26.33 40.92
N THR A 807 8.64 -25.45 41.45
CA THR A 807 8.15 -24.31 42.24
C THR A 807 7.45 -23.32 41.32
N LEU A 808 6.12 -23.26 41.40
CA LEU A 808 5.30 -22.26 40.73
C LEU A 808 5.16 -21.02 41.61
N ARG A 809 5.79 -19.90 41.21
CA ARG A 809 5.72 -18.60 41.93
C ARG A 809 4.43 -17.81 41.62
N LYS A 810 3.78 -18.13 40.50
CA LYS A 810 2.46 -17.66 40.09
C LYS A 810 1.71 -18.84 39.49
N LEU A 811 0.39 -18.80 39.57
CA LEU A 811 -0.52 -19.77 38.97
C LEU A 811 -1.73 -18.97 38.47
N GLU A 812 -1.93 -18.89 37.16
CA GLU A 812 -2.96 -18.04 36.53
C GLU A 812 -4.28 -18.82 36.34
N GLU A 813 -4.20 -20.12 36.06
CA GLU A 813 -5.32 -21.07 36.05
C GLU A 813 -4.94 -22.37 36.79
N PRO A 814 -5.90 -23.16 37.32
CA PRO A 814 -5.61 -24.45 37.97
C PRO A 814 -4.99 -25.48 37.03
N GLU A 815 -3.82 -26.01 37.39
CA GLU A 815 -3.04 -26.94 36.56
C GLU A 815 -3.43 -28.40 36.83
N ASP A 816 -3.74 -29.17 35.77
CA ASP A 816 -4.13 -30.59 35.87
C ASP A 816 -2.90 -31.50 36.11
N ILE A 817 -2.60 -31.83 37.36
CA ILE A 817 -1.35 -32.54 37.73
C ILE A 817 -1.44 -34.08 37.71
N ALA A 818 -2.63 -34.67 37.88
CA ALA A 818 -2.80 -36.14 37.85
C ALA A 818 -4.23 -36.57 37.49
N VAL A 819 -4.38 -37.74 36.85
CA VAL A 819 -5.69 -38.25 36.39
C VAL A 819 -5.97 -39.66 36.91
N LEU A 820 -6.94 -39.78 37.82
CA LEU A 820 -7.46 -41.03 38.34
C LEU A 820 -8.50 -41.62 37.39
N ARG A 821 -8.17 -42.76 36.76
CA ARG A 821 -9.07 -43.48 35.85
C ARG A 821 -9.92 -44.50 36.62
N THR A 822 -11.20 -44.63 36.27
CA THR A 822 -12.14 -45.58 36.89
C THR A 822 -12.71 -46.54 35.87
N ALA A 823 -13.25 -47.68 36.35
CA ALA A 823 -13.92 -48.66 35.51
C ALA A 823 -15.43 -48.36 35.31
N ALA A 824 -15.92 -47.21 35.78
CA ALA A 824 -17.32 -46.84 35.69
C ALA A 824 -17.61 -46.12 34.36
N ALA A 825 -18.63 -46.60 33.64
CA ALA A 825 -19.12 -45.97 32.42
C ALA A 825 -19.89 -44.68 32.74
N ALA A 826 -19.60 -43.61 32.01
CA ALA A 826 -20.35 -42.37 32.07
C ALA A 826 -21.58 -42.47 31.14
N LYS A 827 -22.78 -42.31 31.71
CA LYS A 827 -24.06 -42.23 30.99
C LYS A 827 -24.69 -40.85 31.18
N PRO A 828 -25.49 -40.34 30.21
CA PRO A 828 -26.25 -39.09 30.38
C PRO A 828 -27.29 -39.20 31.50
N ASP A 829 -28.14 -40.24 31.43
CA ASP A 829 -29.16 -40.55 32.44
C ASP A 829 -28.82 -41.87 33.16
N PRO A 830 -28.33 -41.82 34.41
CA PRO A 830 -28.15 -43.01 35.24
C PRO A 830 -29.48 -43.48 35.86
N LEU A 831 -29.73 -44.79 35.85
CA LEU A 831 -30.87 -45.37 36.57
C LEU A 831 -30.64 -45.31 38.09
N PRO A 832 -31.70 -45.22 38.94
CA PRO A 832 -31.57 -44.92 40.37
C PRO A 832 -30.80 -45.94 41.23
N ASP A 833 -30.54 -47.15 40.71
CA ASP A 833 -29.71 -48.18 41.37
C ASP A 833 -28.33 -48.38 40.71
N GLU A 834 -27.93 -47.53 39.76
CA GLU A 834 -26.59 -47.61 39.14
C GLU A 834 -25.49 -47.01 40.04
N PRO A 835 -24.30 -47.63 40.11
CA PRO A 835 -23.24 -47.21 41.01
C PRO A 835 -22.61 -45.88 40.56
N GLN A 836 -22.76 -44.85 41.39
CA GLN A 836 -22.17 -43.54 41.17
C GLN A 836 -20.76 -43.48 41.74
N VAL A 837 -19.84 -42.77 41.06
CA VAL A 837 -18.46 -42.59 41.53
C VAL A 837 -18.22 -41.15 41.97
N TYR A 838 -17.61 -41.01 43.14
CA TYR A 838 -17.16 -39.77 43.75
C TYR A 838 -15.65 -39.82 44.04
N PHE A 839 -15.02 -38.65 44.05
CA PHE A 839 -13.61 -38.46 44.41
C PHE A 839 -13.55 -37.48 45.57
N ASP A 840 -12.71 -37.75 46.57
CA ASP A 840 -12.58 -36.91 47.76
C ASP A 840 -11.16 -37.03 48.35
N ILE A 841 -10.58 -35.91 48.79
CA ILE A 841 -9.20 -35.81 49.27
C ILE A 841 -9.21 -35.82 50.80
N GLN A 842 -8.83 -36.95 51.40
CA GLN A 842 -8.84 -37.17 52.85
C GLN A 842 -7.65 -36.50 53.55
N ALA A 843 -6.50 -36.42 52.86
CA ALA A 843 -5.30 -35.74 53.33
C ALA A 843 -4.71 -34.88 52.20
N THR A 844 -4.36 -33.65 52.54
CA THR A 844 -3.75 -32.65 51.64
C THR A 844 -2.85 -31.72 52.47
N ASP A 845 -2.19 -30.75 51.84
CA ASP A 845 -1.40 -29.75 52.55
C ASP A 845 -2.27 -28.81 53.40
N GLU A 846 -1.70 -28.24 54.47
CA GLU A 846 -2.42 -27.36 55.40
C GLU A 846 -3.07 -26.12 54.75
N GLN A 847 -2.69 -25.78 53.52
CA GLN A 847 -3.20 -24.62 52.79
C GLN A 847 -4.26 -24.99 51.75
N TYR A 848 -4.59 -26.28 51.58
CA TYR A 848 -5.50 -26.79 50.55
C TYR A 848 -5.11 -26.28 49.15
N SER A 849 -3.91 -26.67 48.71
CA SER A 849 -3.29 -26.24 47.45
C SER A 849 -3.65 -27.13 46.26
N PHE A 850 -4.38 -28.23 46.51
CA PHE A 850 -4.87 -29.16 45.51
C PHE A 850 -6.38 -29.41 45.62
N ASP A 851 -7.06 -29.61 44.49
CA ASP A 851 -8.44 -30.08 44.41
C ASP A 851 -8.59 -31.34 43.53
N VAL A 852 -9.79 -31.92 43.48
CA VAL A 852 -10.12 -33.01 42.55
C VAL A 852 -11.48 -32.75 41.89
N VAL A 853 -11.50 -32.76 40.56
CA VAL A 853 -12.71 -32.54 39.75
C VAL A 853 -13.10 -33.77 38.96
N LYS A 854 -14.39 -34.11 38.97
CA LYS A 854 -14.95 -35.22 38.20
C LYS A 854 -15.14 -34.81 36.75
N ARG A 855 -14.48 -35.50 35.82
CA ARG A 855 -14.64 -35.31 34.36
C ARG A 855 -15.13 -36.59 33.68
N SER A 856 -15.66 -36.47 32.48
CA SER A 856 -16.04 -37.60 31.61
C SER A 856 -15.17 -37.56 30.35
N GLN A 857 -14.55 -38.69 29.98
CA GLN A 857 -13.75 -38.79 28.77
C GLN A 857 -13.89 -40.20 28.17
N HIS A 858 -14.16 -40.29 26.85
CA HIS A 858 -14.37 -41.56 26.15
C HIS A 858 -15.39 -42.51 26.81
N GLY A 859 -16.43 -41.95 27.46
CA GLY A 859 -17.45 -42.74 28.16
C GLY A 859 -16.99 -43.34 29.49
N MET A 860 -15.87 -42.91 30.07
CA MET A 860 -15.41 -43.29 31.41
C MET A 860 -15.43 -42.10 32.38
N ILE A 861 -15.72 -42.36 33.65
CA ILE A 861 -15.61 -41.37 34.73
C ILE A 861 -14.14 -41.25 35.16
N LEU A 862 -13.63 -40.01 35.21
CA LEU A 862 -12.29 -39.65 35.64
C LEU A 862 -12.34 -38.68 36.84
N GLY A 863 -11.34 -38.76 37.71
CA GLY A 863 -11.05 -37.74 38.72
C GLY A 863 -9.74 -37.04 38.35
N VAL A 864 -9.78 -35.77 38.00
CA VAL A 864 -8.60 -34.98 37.68
C VAL A 864 -8.20 -34.19 38.92
N ILE A 865 -7.00 -34.47 39.44
CA ILE A 865 -6.40 -33.76 40.57
C ILE A 865 -5.67 -32.55 40.00
N ARG A 866 -5.89 -31.39 40.60
CA ARG A 866 -5.34 -30.11 40.11
C ARG A 866 -4.58 -29.39 41.20
N GLN A 867 -3.52 -28.69 40.84
CA GLN A 867 -2.94 -27.66 41.69
C GLN A 867 -3.76 -26.38 41.51
N VAL A 868 -4.30 -25.85 42.62
CA VAL A 868 -5.14 -24.65 42.67
C VAL A 868 -4.46 -23.46 43.35
N LYS A 869 -3.27 -23.65 43.92
CA LYS A 869 -2.46 -22.58 44.54
C LYS A 869 -0.97 -22.74 44.21
N PRO A 870 -0.21 -21.65 44.04
CA PRO A 870 1.24 -21.72 43.93
C PRO A 870 1.86 -22.25 45.22
N ILE A 871 2.84 -23.16 45.11
CA ILE A 871 3.55 -23.74 46.25
C ILE A 871 5.05 -23.49 46.07
N LEU A 872 5.67 -22.88 47.09
CA LEU A 872 7.10 -22.63 47.11
C LEU A 872 7.84 -23.83 47.73
N GLY A 873 8.68 -24.47 46.92
CA GLY A 873 9.62 -25.51 47.33
C GLY A 873 10.88 -24.96 48.03
N PRO A 874 11.82 -25.85 48.42
CA PRO A 874 11.69 -27.30 48.33
C PRO A 874 10.69 -27.86 49.35
N ARG A 875 9.77 -28.73 48.93
CA ARG A 875 8.76 -29.37 49.80
C ARG A 875 8.49 -30.82 49.41
N GLU A 876 8.06 -31.60 50.40
CA GLU A 876 7.50 -32.94 50.25
C GLU A 876 6.10 -32.95 50.88
N LEU A 877 5.12 -33.47 50.15
CA LEU A 877 3.72 -33.52 50.54
C LEU A 877 3.15 -34.91 50.22
N VAL A 878 2.09 -35.32 50.93
CA VAL A 878 1.38 -36.58 50.65
C VAL A 878 -0.10 -36.26 50.50
N LEU A 879 -0.66 -36.59 49.33
CA LEU A 879 -2.10 -36.45 49.05
C LEU A 879 -2.75 -37.83 49.14
N GLU A 880 -3.79 -37.97 49.96
CA GLU A 880 -4.60 -39.19 50.04
C GLU A 880 -5.97 -38.95 49.41
N VAL A 881 -6.21 -39.60 48.26
CA VAL A 881 -7.43 -39.41 47.46
C VAL A 881 -8.24 -40.70 47.43
N THR A 882 -9.45 -40.62 47.96
CA THR A 882 -10.44 -41.72 47.93
C THR A 882 -11.28 -41.69 46.66
N VAL A 883 -11.50 -42.87 46.08
CA VAL A 883 -12.42 -43.11 44.97
C VAL A 883 -13.56 -43.97 45.50
N ASN A 884 -14.72 -43.36 45.72
CA ASN A 884 -15.87 -43.95 46.38
C ASN A 884 -16.91 -44.38 45.34
N TYR A 885 -17.22 -45.67 45.29
CA TYR A 885 -18.31 -46.24 44.49
C TYR A 885 -19.53 -46.38 45.40
N VAL A 886 -20.60 -45.64 45.10
CA VAL A 886 -21.81 -45.53 45.91
C VAL A 886 -22.98 -46.15 45.16
N GLN A 887 -23.66 -47.10 45.78
CA GLN A 887 -24.87 -47.73 45.23
C GLN A 887 -26.02 -47.62 46.23
N SER A 888 -27.19 -47.16 45.76
CA SER A 888 -28.41 -46.99 46.55
C SER A 888 -28.19 -46.21 47.87
N GLY A 889 -27.24 -45.26 47.88
CA GLY A 889 -26.88 -44.41 49.03
C GLY A 889 -25.76 -44.94 49.96
N VAL A 890 -25.17 -46.11 49.68
CA VAL A 890 -24.11 -46.71 50.51
C VAL A 890 -22.82 -46.91 49.70
N ILE A 891 -21.65 -46.67 50.30
CA ILE A 891 -20.36 -46.99 49.69
C ILE A 891 -20.24 -48.51 49.56
N SER A 892 -20.24 -49.02 48.33
CA SER A 892 -20.12 -50.45 48.03
C SER A 892 -18.67 -50.88 47.80
N GLN A 893 -17.81 -49.97 47.31
CA GLN A 893 -16.37 -50.16 47.15
C GLN A 893 -15.63 -48.83 47.34
N GLN A 894 -14.44 -48.88 47.93
CA GLN A 894 -13.52 -47.75 48.03
C GLN A 894 -12.14 -48.17 47.50
N ASN A 895 -11.49 -47.28 46.74
CA ASN A 895 -10.06 -47.37 46.46
C ASN A 895 -9.36 -46.12 47.00
N ILE A 896 -8.13 -46.27 47.50
CA ILE A 896 -7.31 -45.17 48.00
C ILE A 896 -6.11 -44.98 47.07
N VAL A 897 -5.79 -43.73 46.73
CA VAL A 897 -4.59 -43.36 45.96
C VAL A 897 -3.76 -42.41 46.81
N ILE A 898 -2.51 -42.79 47.07
CA ILE A 898 -1.55 -42.03 47.88
C ILE A 898 -0.51 -41.45 46.91
N ILE A 899 -0.42 -40.13 46.83
CA ILE A 899 0.48 -39.41 45.92
C ILE A 899 1.54 -38.69 46.76
N HIS A 900 2.79 -39.13 46.64
CA HIS A 900 3.95 -38.44 47.20
C HIS A 900 4.39 -37.35 46.22
N VAL A 901 4.15 -36.08 46.58
CA VAL A 901 4.44 -34.92 45.74
C VAL A 901 5.72 -34.25 46.22
N TYR A 902 6.73 -34.26 45.37
CA TYR A 902 7.99 -33.54 45.57
C TYR A 902 7.96 -32.24 44.76
N ILE A 903 8.27 -31.13 45.42
CA ILE A 903 8.27 -29.79 44.83
C ILE A 903 9.70 -29.26 44.92
N SER A 904 10.33 -29.05 43.78
CA SER A 904 11.75 -28.70 43.69
C SER A 904 12.02 -27.21 43.90
N GLU A 905 13.22 -26.88 44.37
CA GLU A 905 13.74 -25.51 44.47
C GLU A 905 14.04 -24.93 43.07
N LEU A 906 13.98 -23.59 42.95
CA LEU A 906 13.92 -22.86 41.66
C LEU A 906 15.22 -22.09 41.36
#